data_AF-A0A8R1I3H6-F1
#
_entry.id   AF-A0A8R1I3H6-F1
#
_cell.length_a   1.000
_cell.length_b   1.000
_cell.length_c   1.000
_cell.angle_alpha   90.00
_cell.angle_beta   90.00
_cell.angle_gamma   90.00
#
_symmetry.space_group_name_H-M   'P 1'
#
loop_
_entity.id
_entity.type
_entity.pdbx_description
1 polymer ?
#
loop_
_entity_poly.entity_id
_entity_poly.type
_entity_poly.pdbx_seq_one_letter_code
_entity_poly.pdbx_strand_id
1 'polypeptide(L)'
;MKLEISESVKTKTDARVERGLRHSTERILTLEQQLKEHEAQVTFPENLKSYDLLVKKDTKVDRYLRVLSTIEKHVGPENVNQFVRDFINWVSDSPNYDFNLRLSPFQSFYSAIRFRLTDCFLKDFKKFLAKCLGFDIFCSRQSIFSIRRGRSVVGEYAIAIEQSAKSINGRQMTYPTPWVRIKNVEQSLARRLGVAASHGNLVFDAGTDEDIVVDVFAQVNSLDKIQYEVNGKQVERRLRKKALGDCKFLSALFHHSGQSAAAPCYTCDLRWCRSGQAKATTSTFLFENPGKIRHISYFTEPLLNLRPELAGVPAVHALQGVFQHYVVDWLYASCHRNDFPFEELPLDLKKQKKKLTELSDIEKSVEDRVEALETVLQLVTAVDVALDRLEVNRPGRRRTDQQCHSDHCCINLIDRKFKDQETFICATCKEEFHTICCGFFSAADCSLITSSTKCQACRFPGQFSLQHKRRHIVKVRKTLELVLNEEMILLENAQIEKETLQEMFQQSSGQTLREMERLMRSMGCDCRAWYQQCTGNQVRALLREENIDQLLSLFPDDANSRGMRNLMLDLANLMSSANNEVKSDEQIEEIGRIVRSLVVNIREVHPNAGVIPKLHIIAAHLEPYLRENRSWGRLTEQGIESLHAVFNTLMGRFASVITVSRKPVRALMPCGCGLAATRAYTGTFSSTWAITIFFLTVAIFGDYLIDLE
;
A
#
# COMPACT_ATOMS: atom_id res chain seq x y z
N MET A 1 39.16 -5.05 -129.80
CA MET A 1 38.06 -4.62 -128.89
C MET A 1 38.67 -3.82 -127.75
N LYS A 2 38.67 -2.50 -127.88
CA LYS A 2 39.09 -1.56 -126.83
C LYS A 2 37.97 -0.56 -126.64
N LEU A 3 37.62 -0.37 -125.37
CA LEU A 3 37.26 0.90 -124.72
C LEU A 3 36.13 1.73 -125.35
N GLU A 4 34.94 1.58 -124.76
CA GLU A 4 33.98 2.66 -124.51
C GLU A 4 33.13 2.23 -123.29
N ILE A 5 32.59 3.20 -122.55
CA ILE A 5 31.90 3.09 -121.24
C ILE A 5 32.82 3.35 -120.03
N SER A 6 33.30 4.59 -119.90
CA SER A 6 33.65 5.17 -118.60
C SER A 6 33.38 6.68 -118.58
N GLU A 7 32.17 7.10 -118.20
CA GLU A 7 31.90 8.46 -117.66
C GLU A 7 30.45 8.67 -117.17
N SER A 8 29.46 7.93 -117.69
CA SER A 8 28.04 8.16 -117.30
C SER A 8 27.60 7.51 -115.97
N VAL A 9 28.39 6.60 -115.40
CA VAL A 9 28.04 5.86 -114.17
C VAL A 9 28.54 6.57 -112.90
N LYS A 10 29.68 7.28 -112.94
CA LYS A 10 30.23 8.01 -111.78
C LYS A 10 29.39 9.23 -111.38
N THR A 11 28.89 10.01 -112.35
CA THR A 11 28.09 11.23 -112.07
C THR A 11 26.73 10.95 -111.44
N LYS A 12 26.12 9.79 -111.71
CA LYS A 12 24.84 9.39 -111.09
C LYS A 12 25.00 8.86 -109.65
N THR A 13 26.16 8.30 -109.30
CA THR A 13 26.40 7.80 -107.94
C THR A 13 26.71 8.95 -106.98
N ASP A 14 27.50 9.94 -107.40
CA ASP A 14 27.85 11.10 -106.57
C ASP A 14 26.62 11.98 -106.28
N ALA A 15 25.73 12.21 -107.26
CA ALA A 15 24.49 12.97 -107.07
C ALA A 15 23.44 12.27 -106.18
N ARG A 16 23.58 10.97 -105.91
CA ARG A 16 22.71 10.22 -104.99
C ARG A 16 23.25 10.26 -103.56
N VAL A 17 24.57 10.20 -103.41
CA VAL A 17 25.25 10.35 -102.11
C VAL A 17 25.08 11.77 -101.57
N GLU A 18 25.21 12.80 -102.42
CA GLU A 18 25.05 14.19 -102.01
C GLU A 18 23.62 14.53 -101.56
N ARG A 19 22.59 13.94 -102.20
CA ARG A 19 21.19 14.04 -101.76
C ARG A 19 20.93 13.33 -100.43
N GLY A 20 21.55 12.16 -100.21
CA GLY A 20 21.47 11.44 -98.94
C GLY A 20 22.10 12.21 -97.77
N LEU A 21 23.23 12.88 -98.01
CA LEU A 21 23.84 13.75 -97.02
C LEU A 21 22.97 14.96 -96.70
N ARG A 22 22.44 15.68 -97.70
CA ARG A 22 21.57 16.85 -97.46
C ARG A 22 20.33 16.50 -96.65
N HIS A 23 19.66 15.39 -96.97
CA HIS A 23 18.49 14.94 -96.21
C HIS A 23 18.84 14.55 -94.77
N SER A 24 20.02 14.00 -94.54
CA SER A 24 20.49 13.65 -93.19
C SER A 24 20.82 14.91 -92.38
N THR A 25 21.47 15.90 -92.99
CA THR A 25 21.78 17.19 -92.36
C THR A 25 20.52 17.98 -92.03
N GLU A 26 19.53 18.01 -92.92
CA GLU A 26 18.24 18.67 -92.64
C GLU A 26 17.51 18.01 -91.47
N ARG A 27 17.52 16.67 -91.38
CA ARG A 27 16.94 15.94 -90.23
C ARG A 27 17.66 16.23 -88.92
N ILE A 28 18.99 16.35 -88.93
CA ILE A 28 19.78 16.72 -87.75
C ILE A 28 19.39 18.13 -87.29
N LEU A 29 19.32 19.10 -88.22
CA LEU A 29 18.91 20.47 -87.92
C LEU A 29 17.47 20.55 -87.37
N THR A 30 16.54 19.74 -87.89
CA THR A 30 15.17 19.70 -87.36
C THR A 30 15.13 19.13 -85.94
N LEU A 31 15.92 18.09 -85.67
CA LEU A 31 16.01 17.49 -84.34
C LEU A 31 16.69 18.43 -83.33
N GLU A 32 17.74 19.15 -83.74
CA GLU A 32 18.39 20.18 -82.91
C GLU A 32 17.43 21.34 -82.59
N GLN A 33 16.58 21.71 -83.54
CA GLN A 33 15.58 22.75 -83.33
C GLN A 33 14.45 22.29 -82.40
N GLN A 34 14.00 21.04 -82.53
CA GLN A 34 13.06 20.42 -81.60
C GLN A 34 13.66 20.29 -80.18
N LEU A 35 14.96 20.00 -80.07
CA LEU A 35 15.64 19.94 -78.77
C LEU A 35 15.68 21.32 -78.10
N LYS A 36 16.01 22.38 -78.86
CA LYS A 36 16.00 23.77 -78.38
C LYS A 36 14.61 24.26 -77.97
N GLU A 37 13.57 23.87 -78.71
CA GLU A 37 12.19 24.21 -78.36
C GLU A 37 11.73 23.48 -77.08
N HIS A 38 12.18 22.25 -76.87
CA HIS A 38 11.89 21.48 -75.67
C HIS A 38 12.65 22.00 -74.43
N GLU A 39 13.87 22.49 -74.61
CA GLU A 39 14.65 23.19 -73.57
C GLU A 39 14.02 24.54 -73.19
N ALA A 40 13.47 25.27 -74.16
CA ALA A 40 12.82 26.57 -73.91
C ALA A 40 11.52 26.45 -73.07
N GLN A 41 10.81 25.31 -73.15
CA GLN A 41 9.58 25.06 -72.38
C GLN A 41 9.83 24.71 -70.90
N VAL A 42 11.08 24.40 -70.52
CA VAL A 42 11.48 24.08 -69.13
C VAL A 42 12.43 25.17 -68.61
N THR A 43 11.97 26.42 -68.57
CA THR A 43 12.77 27.53 -68.05
C THR A 43 12.60 27.68 -66.53
N PHE A 44 13.57 27.16 -65.76
CA PHE A 44 13.79 27.59 -64.38
C PHE A 44 14.66 28.85 -64.39
N PRO A 45 14.28 29.94 -63.71
CA PRO A 45 15.10 31.16 -63.71
C PRO A 45 16.48 30.89 -63.10
N GLU A 46 17.54 31.17 -63.86
CA GLU A 46 18.95 30.84 -63.53
C GLU A 46 19.48 31.54 -62.27
N ASN A 47 18.75 32.53 -61.72
CA ASN A 47 19.16 33.34 -60.56
C ASN A 47 18.26 33.13 -59.33
N LEU A 48 17.86 31.90 -59.04
CA LEU A 48 17.12 31.59 -57.80
C LEU A 48 18.06 31.50 -56.60
N LYS A 49 17.81 32.29 -55.56
CA LYS A 49 18.47 32.14 -54.25
C LYS A 49 18.35 30.69 -53.76
N SER A 50 19.39 30.15 -53.13
CA SER A 50 19.33 28.81 -52.55
C SER A 50 18.17 28.68 -51.55
N TYR A 51 17.54 27.50 -51.50
CA TYR A 51 16.28 27.29 -50.79
C TYR A 51 16.43 27.43 -49.26
N ASP A 52 17.57 27.02 -48.72
CA ASP A 52 18.01 27.18 -47.31
C ASP A 52 18.16 28.65 -46.90
N LEU A 53 18.47 29.54 -47.85
CA LEU A 53 18.63 30.98 -47.63
C LEU A 53 17.31 31.78 -47.73
N LEU A 54 16.17 31.11 -47.95
CA LEU A 54 14.86 31.76 -48.01
C LEU A 54 14.29 31.98 -46.60
N VAL A 55 14.18 33.24 -46.20
CA VAL A 55 13.62 33.64 -44.89
C VAL A 55 12.12 33.91 -44.94
N LYS A 56 11.60 34.48 -46.06
CA LYS A 56 10.19 34.86 -46.19
C LYS A 56 9.31 33.66 -46.58
N LYS A 57 8.21 33.45 -45.84
CA LYS A 57 7.24 32.36 -46.06
C LYS A 57 6.59 32.44 -47.45
N ASP A 58 6.19 33.64 -47.89
CA ASP A 58 5.50 33.82 -49.18
C ASP A 58 6.38 33.43 -50.37
N THR A 59 7.69 33.67 -50.27
CA THR A 59 8.66 33.25 -51.30
C THR A 59 8.82 31.73 -51.36
N LYS A 60 8.68 31.02 -50.22
CA LYS A 60 8.64 29.56 -50.22
C LYS A 60 7.33 29.04 -50.82
N VAL A 61 6.20 29.68 -50.50
CA VAL A 61 4.88 29.34 -51.05
C VAL A 61 4.84 29.50 -52.57
N ASP A 62 5.39 30.60 -53.11
CA ASP A 62 5.49 30.79 -54.56
C ASP A 62 6.28 29.65 -55.23
N ARG A 63 7.39 29.20 -54.62
CA ARG A 63 8.14 28.03 -55.13
C ARG A 63 7.33 26.74 -55.07
N TYR A 64 6.58 26.49 -53.99
CA TYR A 64 5.71 25.31 -53.91
C TYR A 64 4.66 25.33 -55.01
N LEU A 65 3.99 26.46 -55.24
CA LEU A 65 2.94 26.60 -56.25
C LEU A 65 3.48 26.40 -57.67
N ARG A 66 4.69 26.90 -57.98
CA ARG A 66 5.35 26.64 -59.27
C ARG A 66 5.63 25.15 -59.47
N VAL A 67 6.19 24.48 -58.46
CA VAL A 67 6.47 23.04 -58.52
C VAL A 67 5.18 22.25 -58.66
N LEU A 68 4.14 22.58 -57.90
CA LEU A 68 2.83 21.94 -57.99
C LEU A 68 2.18 22.15 -59.36
N SER A 69 2.29 23.34 -59.95
CA SER A 69 1.78 23.62 -61.30
C SER A 69 2.51 22.80 -62.37
N THR A 70 3.82 22.62 -62.24
CA THR A 70 4.59 21.75 -63.15
C THR A 70 4.21 20.29 -62.98
N ILE A 71 4.04 19.81 -61.74
CA ILE A 71 3.55 18.46 -61.45
C ILE A 71 2.16 18.27 -62.06
N GLU A 72 1.24 19.20 -61.85
CA GLU A 72 -0.12 19.18 -62.38
C GLU A 72 -0.16 19.07 -63.90
N LYS A 73 0.72 19.79 -64.61
CA LYS A 73 0.87 19.66 -66.06
C LYS A 73 1.37 18.28 -66.50
N HIS A 74 2.19 17.62 -65.67
CA HIS A 74 2.80 16.33 -65.99
C HIS A 74 1.89 15.14 -65.69
N VAL A 75 1.15 15.17 -64.57
CA VAL A 75 0.34 14.03 -64.10
C VAL A 75 -1.16 14.20 -64.32
N GLY A 76 -1.59 15.40 -64.71
CA GLY A 76 -2.99 15.78 -64.87
C GLY A 76 -3.63 16.25 -63.55
N PRO A 77 -4.61 17.18 -63.61
CA PRO A 77 -5.19 17.84 -62.43
C PRO A 77 -5.88 16.88 -61.46
N GLU A 78 -6.46 15.79 -61.97
CA GLU A 78 -7.18 14.82 -61.13
C GLU A 78 -6.24 13.90 -60.33
N ASN A 79 -4.99 13.76 -60.75
CA ASN A 79 -4.04 12.80 -60.17
C ASN A 79 -2.99 13.44 -59.24
N VAL A 80 -2.96 14.78 -59.12
CA VAL A 80 -1.93 15.50 -58.36
C VAL A 80 -1.83 14.99 -56.92
N ASN A 81 -2.96 14.77 -56.25
CA ASN A 81 -2.97 14.29 -54.86
C ASN A 81 -2.41 12.87 -54.71
N GLN A 82 -2.73 11.97 -55.65
CA GLN A 82 -2.21 10.61 -55.64
C GLN A 82 -0.71 10.60 -55.93
N PHE A 83 -0.29 11.36 -56.95
CA PHE A 83 1.12 11.52 -57.28
C PHE A 83 1.93 12.13 -56.12
N VAL A 84 1.44 13.17 -55.45
CA VAL A 84 2.14 13.78 -54.30
C VAL A 84 2.31 12.76 -53.18
N ARG A 85 1.30 11.94 -52.89
CA ARG A 85 1.43 10.86 -51.88
C ARG A 85 2.48 9.84 -52.29
N ASP A 86 2.42 9.36 -53.52
CA ASP A 86 3.35 8.34 -54.03
C ASP A 86 4.78 8.88 -54.14
N PHE A 87 4.93 10.15 -54.54
CA PHE A 87 6.20 10.86 -54.60
C PHE A 87 6.81 11.05 -53.21
N ILE A 88 6.04 11.49 -52.22
CA ILE A 88 6.54 11.64 -50.84
C ILE A 88 6.94 10.26 -50.28
N ASN A 89 6.16 9.21 -50.52
CA ASN A 89 6.52 7.85 -50.14
C ASN A 89 7.82 7.39 -50.83
N TRP A 90 7.96 7.66 -52.13
CA TRP A 90 9.18 7.35 -52.88
C TRP A 90 10.40 8.12 -52.37
N VAL A 91 10.27 9.41 -52.09
CA VAL A 91 11.34 10.24 -51.49
C VAL A 91 11.72 9.67 -50.12
N SER A 92 10.74 9.24 -49.32
CA SER A 92 10.98 8.62 -48.01
C SER A 92 11.67 7.26 -48.08
N ASP A 93 11.48 6.49 -49.15
CA ASP A 93 12.10 5.17 -49.33
C ASP A 93 13.45 5.25 -50.07
N SER A 94 13.81 6.43 -50.57
CA SER A 94 15.01 6.64 -51.39
C SER A 94 16.25 6.93 -50.55
N PRO A 95 17.39 6.26 -50.81
CA PRO A 95 18.64 6.48 -50.06
C PRO A 95 19.29 7.84 -50.34
N ASN A 96 18.78 8.60 -51.32
CA ASN A 96 19.34 9.89 -51.72
C ASN A 96 18.84 11.07 -50.87
N TYR A 97 17.90 10.83 -49.94
CA TYR A 97 17.29 11.87 -49.11
C TYR A 97 17.26 11.43 -47.64
N ASP A 98 17.52 12.38 -46.71
CA ASP A 98 17.43 12.13 -45.26
C ASP A 98 15.98 12.15 -44.72
N PHE A 99 15.01 12.45 -45.58
CA PHE A 99 13.59 12.54 -45.23
C PHE A 99 12.99 11.15 -45.01
N ASN A 100 12.30 10.94 -43.87
CA ASN A 100 11.69 9.66 -43.53
C ASN A 100 10.30 9.84 -42.93
N LEU A 101 9.31 9.13 -43.47
CA LEU A 101 7.94 9.06 -42.93
C LEU A 101 7.73 7.95 -41.90
N ARG A 102 8.63 6.95 -41.90
CA ARG A 102 8.54 5.76 -41.06
C ARG A 102 9.60 5.77 -39.98
N LEU A 103 9.21 5.36 -38.79
CA LEU A 103 10.14 5.05 -37.72
C LEU A 103 10.96 3.81 -38.10
N SER A 104 12.26 3.87 -37.84
CA SER A 104 13.13 2.71 -37.96
C SER A 104 12.63 1.54 -37.09
N PRO A 105 13.09 0.30 -37.35
CA PRO A 105 12.76 -0.85 -36.51
C PRO A 105 13.02 -0.61 -35.02
N PHE A 106 14.15 0.03 -34.69
CA PHE A 106 14.49 0.34 -33.30
C PHE A 106 13.61 1.45 -32.71
N GLN A 107 13.38 2.56 -33.42
CA GLN A 107 12.50 3.63 -32.93
C GLN A 107 11.05 3.15 -32.73
N SER A 108 10.57 2.26 -33.60
CA SER A 108 9.26 1.62 -33.47
C SER A 108 9.19 0.72 -32.24
N PHE A 109 10.23 -0.09 -32.01
CA PHE A 109 10.36 -0.92 -30.81
C PHE A 109 10.41 -0.06 -29.54
N TYR A 110 11.26 0.96 -29.51
CA TYR A 110 11.40 1.90 -28.41
C TYR A 110 10.06 2.56 -28.07
N SER A 111 9.34 3.06 -29.08
CA SER A 111 8.02 3.67 -28.90
C SER A 111 7.00 2.68 -28.32
N ALA A 112 6.98 1.43 -28.82
CA ALA A 112 6.08 0.40 -28.30
C ALA A 112 6.31 0.11 -26.81
N ILE A 113 7.57 0.04 -26.38
CA ILE A 113 7.94 -0.21 -24.97
C ILE A 113 7.71 1.04 -24.11
N ARG A 114 8.24 2.20 -24.51
CA ARG A 114 8.19 3.45 -23.74
C ARG A 114 6.78 3.91 -23.46
N PHE A 115 5.89 3.80 -24.45
CA PHE A 115 4.48 4.18 -24.33
C PHE A 115 3.59 3.01 -23.88
N ARG A 116 4.18 1.84 -23.59
CA ARG A 116 3.48 0.64 -23.10
C ARG A 116 2.32 0.22 -24.01
N LEU A 117 2.56 0.25 -25.32
CA LEU A 117 1.58 -0.11 -26.34
C LEU A 117 1.43 -1.64 -26.37
N THR A 118 0.22 -2.13 -26.12
CA THR A 118 -0.07 -3.57 -26.25
C THR A 118 -0.03 -3.98 -27.72
N ASP A 119 0.24 -5.26 -28.00
CA ASP A 119 0.29 -5.74 -29.38
C ASP A 119 -1.04 -5.55 -30.12
N CYS A 120 -2.18 -5.74 -29.42
CA CYS A 120 -3.51 -5.44 -29.95
C CYS A 120 -3.67 -3.94 -30.24
N PHE A 121 -3.33 -3.07 -29.28
CA PHE A 121 -3.42 -1.63 -29.50
C PHE A 121 -2.54 -1.18 -30.65
N LEU A 122 -1.29 -1.65 -30.72
CA LEU A 122 -0.36 -1.30 -31.78
C LEU A 122 -0.87 -1.75 -33.15
N LYS A 123 -1.50 -2.93 -33.25
CA LYS A 123 -2.14 -3.41 -34.46
C LYS A 123 -3.26 -2.48 -34.92
N ASP A 124 -4.15 -2.08 -34.01
CA ASP A 124 -5.30 -1.24 -34.34
C ASP A 124 -4.88 0.20 -34.61
N PHE A 125 -3.88 0.70 -33.89
CA PHE A 125 -3.30 2.02 -34.09
C PHE A 125 -2.59 2.13 -35.44
N LYS A 126 -1.81 1.12 -35.83
CA LYS A 126 -1.19 1.05 -37.17
C LYS A 126 -2.26 1.06 -38.27
N LYS A 127 -3.36 0.31 -38.12
CA LYS A 127 -4.48 0.32 -39.06
C LYS A 127 -5.15 1.70 -39.15
N PHE A 128 -5.36 2.35 -38.01
CA PHE A 128 -5.93 3.69 -37.95
C PHE A 128 -5.03 4.72 -38.67
N LEU A 129 -3.73 4.72 -38.37
CA LEU A 129 -2.76 5.61 -38.99
C LEU A 129 -2.67 5.38 -40.51
N ALA A 130 -2.60 4.12 -40.96
CA ALA A 130 -2.61 3.79 -42.37
C ALA A 130 -3.89 4.28 -43.08
N LYS A 131 -5.05 4.20 -42.42
CA LYS A 131 -6.32 4.70 -42.96
C LYS A 131 -6.36 6.22 -43.06
N CYS A 132 -5.86 6.94 -42.04
CA CYS A 132 -5.93 8.41 -41.99
C CYS A 132 -4.82 9.10 -42.79
N LEU A 133 -3.61 8.57 -42.78
CA LEU A 133 -2.42 9.19 -43.38
C LEU A 133 -2.05 8.57 -44.73
N GLY A 134 -2.61 7.40 -45.06
CA GLY A 134 -2.27 6.66 -46.29
C GLY A 134 -0.99 5.83 -46.18
N PHE A 135 -0.28 5.86 -45.05
CA PHE A 135 0.92 5.08 -44.78
C PHE A 135 1.05 4.72 -43.30
N ASP A 136 1.87 3.70 -43.01
CA ASP A 136 2.13 3.23 -41.65
C ASP A 136 3.41 3.87 -41.10
N ILE A 137 3.28 4.60 -39.99
CA ILE A 137 4.41 5.26 -39.32
C ILE A 137 5.35 4.23 -38.66
N PHE A 138 4.81 3.11 -38.17
CA PHE A 138 5.62 2.11 -37.48
C PHE A 138 6.15 1.07 -38.47
N CYS A 139 7.33 0.52 -38.21
CA CYS A 139 7.82 -0.65 -38.93
C CYS A 139 6.93 -1.89 -38.67
N SER A 140 7.19 -2.99 -39.40
CA SER A 140 6.42 -4.22 -39.26
C SER A 140 6.43 -4.75 -37.82
N ARG A 141 5.31 -5.36 -37.38
CA ARG A 141 5.23 -5.98 -36.05
C ARG A 141 6.24 -7.12 -35.90
N GLN A 142 6.56 -7.84 -36.97
CA GLN A 142 7.62 -8.86 -36.98
C GLN A 142 9.00 -8.26 -36.72
N SER A 143 9.32 -7.09 -37.30
CA SER A 143 10.59 -6.39 -37.05
C SER A 143 10.70 -5.96 -35.59
N ILE A 144 9.62 -5.40 -35.02
CA ILE A 144 9.55 -5.06 -33.59
C ILE A 144 9.74 -6.31 -32.72
N PHE A 145 9.05 -7.41 -33.06
CA PHE A 145 9.14 -8.67 -32.32
C PHE A 145 10.55 -9.29 -32.41
N SER A 146 11.20 -9.19 -33.57
CA SER A 146 12.56 -9.71 -33.78
C SER A 146 13.58 -8.98 -32.91
N ILE A 147 13.49 -7.65 -32.84
CA ILE A 147 14.32 -6.83 -31.93
C ILE A 147 14.03 -7.19 -30.47
N ARG A 148 12.74 -7.30 -30.11
CA ARG A 148 12.34 -7.72 -28.76
C ARG A 148 12.88 -9.09 -28.40
N ARG A 149 12.91 -10.04 -29.35
CA ARG A 149 13.44 -11.39 -29.15
C ARG A 149 14.97 -11.38 -28.99
N GLY A 150 15.68 -10.60 -29.80
CA GLY A 150 17.13 -10.43 -29.72
C GLY A 150 17.58 -9.78 -28.40
N ARG A 151 16.75 -8.91 -27.83
CA ARG A 151 16.97 -8.30 -26.50
C ARG A 151 16.25 -9.03 -25.36
N SER A 152 15.64 -10.18 -25.64
CA SER A 152 14.86 -10.91 -24.65
C SER A 152 15.77 -11.66 -23.69
N VAL A 153 15.60 -11.37 -22.40
CA VAL A 153 16.33 -12.04 -21.33
C VAL A 153 15.59 -13.27 -20.80
N VAL A 154 14.42 -13.60 -21.36
CA VAL A 154 13.59 -14.76 -20.96
C VAL A 154 14.39 -16.07 -20.96
N GLY A 155 15.39 -16.19 -21.84
CA GLY A 155 16.29 -17.34 -21.88
C GLY A 155 17.08 -17.56 -20.59
N GLU A 156 17.34 -16.50 -19.83
CA GLU A 156 18.07 -16.51 -18.55
C GLU A 156 17.20 -16.95 -17.37
N TYR A 157 15.88 -17.05 -17.56
CA TYR A 157 14.92 -17.37 -16.51
C TYR A 157 14.19 -18.68 -16.77
N ALA A 158 13.96 -19.45 -15.72
CA ALA A 158 13.00 -20.55 -15.70
C ALA A 158 11.74 -20.06 -14.99
N ILE A 159 10.62 -20.05 -15.71
CA ILE A 159 9.32 -19.63 -15.20
C ILE A 159 8.45 -20.88 -15.12
N ALA A 160 7.88 -21.16 -13.97
CA ALA A 160 6.87 -22.20 -13.85
C ALA A 160 5.83 -21.84 -12.78
N ILE A 161 4.78 -22.64 -12.69
CA ILE A 161 3.68 -22.42 -11.75
C ILE A 161 3.66 -23.63 -10.83
N GLU A 162 3.86 -23.39 -9.53
CA GLU A 162 3.80 -24.41 -8.50
C GLU A 162 2.56 -24.22 -7.63
N GLN A 163 2.02 -25.32 -7.10
CA GLN A 163 0.94 -25.26 -6.14
C GLN A 163 1.53 -25.01 -4.75
N SER A 164 1.33 -23.80 -4.21
CA SER A 164 1.75 -23.51 -2.83
C SER A 164 0.56 -23.66 -1.89
N ALA A 165 0.74 -24.40 -0.79
CA ALA A 165 -0.23 -24.50 0.27
C ALA A 165 -0.10 -23.29 1.21
N LYS A 166 -1.18 -22.54 1.41
CA LYS A 166 -1.27 -21.45 2.37
C LYS A 166 -2.34 -21.78 3.40
N SER A 167 -2.01 -21.62 4.67
CA SER A 167 -3.01 -21.67 5.74
C SER A 167 -3.68 -20.31 5.85
N ILE A 168 -4.96 -20.22 5.51
CA ILE A 168 -5.78 -19.03 5.73
C ILE A 168 -6.85 -19.46 6.74
N ASN A 169 -6.82 -18.86 7.94
CA ASN A 169 -7.77 -19.14 9.03
C ASN A 169 -7.82 -20.61 9.46
N GLY A 170 -6.66 -21.25 9.52
CA GLY A 170 -6.53 -22.67 9.90
C GLY A 170 -6.97 -23.66 8.81
N ARG A 171 -7.41 -23.20 7.63
CA ARG A 171 -7.66 -24.04 6.46
C ARG A 171 -6.50 -23.94 5.48
N GLN A 172 -5.93 -25.08 5.10
CA GLN A 172 -4.95 -25.15 4.03
C GLN A 172 -5.68 -25.01 2.68
N MET A 173 -5.29 -24.00 1.92
CA MET A 173 -5.74 -23.77 0.55
C MET A 173 -4.52 -23.77 -0.38
N THR A 174 -4.62 -24.49 -1.50
CA THR A 174 -3.57 -24.52 -2.53
C THR A 174 -3.83 -23.44 -3.58
N TYR A 175 -2.81 -22.64 -3.88
CA TYR A 175 -2.88 -21.61 -4.91
C TYR A 175 -1.78 -21.81 -5.95
N PRO A 176 -2.09 -21.68 -7.26
CA PRO A 176 -1.09 -21.62 -8.30
C PRO A 176 -0.23 -20.37 -8.07
N THR A 177 1.05 -20.58 -7.81
CA THR A 177 2.02 -19.54 -7.51
C THR A 177 3.09 -19.55 -8.60
N PRO A 178 3.22 -18.47 -9.39
CA PRO A 178 4.26 -18.39 -10.41
C PRO A 178 5.62 -18.27 -9.73
N TRP A 179 6.55 -19.17 -10.01
CA TRP A 179 7.94 -19.06 -9.57
C TRP A 179 8.84 -18.72 -10.77
N VAL A 180 9.82 -17.87 -10.51
CA VAL A 180 10.83 -17.46 -11.50
C VAL A 180 12.19 -17.70 -10.88
N ARG A 181 13.03 -18.43 -11.61
CA ARG A 181 14.40 -18.75 -11.21
C ARG A 181 15.37 -18.23 -12.25
N ILE A 182 16.37 -17.48 -11.82
CA ILE A 182 17.51 -17.15 -12.67
C ILE A 182 18.32 -18.44 -12.88
N LYS A 183 18.56 -18.82 -14.13
CA LYS A 183 19.31 -20.03 -14.49
C LYS A 183 20.79 -19.89 -14.13
N ASN A 184 21.37 -18.72 -14.39
CA ASN A 184 22.77 -18.41 -14.08
C ASN A 184 22.88 -16.95 -13.63
N VAL A 185 22.99 -16.72 -12.32
CA VAL A 185 23.05 -15.37 -11.73
C VAL A 185 24.30 -14.62 -12.16
N GLU A 186 25.45 -15.28 -12.17
CA GLU A 186 26.72 -14.65 -12.55
C GLU A 186 26.67 -14.12 -13.99
N GLN A 187 26.20 -14.94 -14.95
CA GLN A 187 26.08 -14.54 -16.35
C GLN A 187 25.07 -13.41 -16.54
N SER A 188 23.89 -13.51 -15.91
CA SER A 188 22.86 -12.46 -15.96
C SER A 188 23.37 -11.13 -15.38
N LEU A 189 24.08 -11.17 -14.26
CA LEU A 189 24.67 -9.99 -13.63
C LEU A 189 25.80 -9.40 -14.48
N ALA A 190 26.73 -10.23 -14.96
CA ALA A 190 27.84 -9.78 -15.78
C ALA A 190 27.34 -9.06 -17.04
N ARG A 191 26.30 -9.59 -17.70
CA ARG A 191 25.65 -8.91 -18.82
C ARG A 191 25.06 -7.57 -18.42
N ARG A 192 24.27 -7.52 -17.34
CA ARG A 192 23.62 -6.28 -16.85
C ARG A 192 24.63 -5.20 -16.48
N LEU A 193 25.68 -5.58 -15.75
CA LEU A 193 26.76 -4.67 -15.37
C LEU A 193 27.54 -4.19 -16.59
N GLY A 194 27.81 -5.07 -17.56
CA GLY A 194 28.41 -4.69 -18.84
C GLY A 194 27.59 -3.66 -19.61
N VAL A 195 26.25 -3.86 -19.69
CA VAL A 195 25.34 -2.90 -20.32
C VAL A 195 25.29 -1.58 -19.54
N ALA A 196 25.19 -1.62 -18.22
CA ALA A 196 25.19 -0.40 -17.40
C ALA A 196 26.52 0.36 -17.55
N ALA A 197 27.65 -0.34 -17.59
CA ALA A 197 28.97 0.24 -17.79
C ALA A 197 29.13 0.86 -19.18
N SER A 198 28.66 0.19 -20.25
CA SER A 198 28.77 0.71 -21.62
C SER A 198 28.00 2.00 -21.85
N HIS A 199 26.93 2.22 -21.08
CA HIS A 199 26.12 3.43 -21.14
C HIS A 199 26.54 4.50 -20.11
N GLY A 200 27.59 4.25 -19.31
CA GLY A 200 28.03 5.17 -18.26
C GLY A 200 27.10 5.24 -17.04
N ASN A 201 26.13 4.33 -16.94
CA ASN A 201 25.12 4.28 -15.89
C ASN A 201 25.59 3.47 -14.66
N LEU A 202 26.75 2.79 -14.75
CA LEU A 202 27.35 2.08 -13.62
C LEU A 202 28.24 3.03 -12.80
N VAL A 203 27.72 3.51 -11.67
CA VAL A 203 28.42 4.48 -10.80
C VAL A 203 28.87 3.83 -9.50
N PHE A 204 30.19 3.89 -9.25
CA PHE A 204 30.82 3.51 -7.99
C PHE A 204 31.38 4.77 -7.31
N ASP A 205 31.02 5.01 -6.06
CA ASP A 205 31.55 6.13 -5.26
C ASP A 205 31.61 5.79 -3.78
N ALA A 206 31.97 6.74 -2.91
CA ALA A 206 32.15 6.47 -1.49
C ALA A 206 30.88 5.96 -0.77
N GLY A 207 29.67 6.15 -1.32
CA GLY A 207 28.42 5.63 -0.76
C GLY A 207 28.04 4.24 -1.23
N THR A 208 28.51 3.82 -2.41
CA THR A 208 28.28 2.48 -2.97
C THR A 208 29.53 1.60 -2.99
N ASP A 209 30.72 2.15 -2.75
CA ASP A 209 32.02 1.47 -2.80
C ASP A 209 32.14 0.56 -4.05
N GLU A 210 32.47 -0.74 -3.88
CA GLU A 210 32.38 -1.77 -4.92
C GLU A 210 31.06 -2.61 -4.85
N ASP A 211 29.99 -2.09 -4.25
CA ASP A 211 28.76 -2.85 -3.96
C ASP A 211 27.93 -3.17 -5.22
N ILE A 212 27.45 -4.41 -5.31
CA ILE A 212 26.44 -4.85 -6.29
C ILE A 212 25.35 -5.64 -5.54
N VAL A 213 24.09 -5.21 -5.65
CA VAL A 213 22.95 -5.84 -4.96
C VAL A 213 22.37 -6.97 -5.81
N VAL A 214 22.27 -8.17 -5.23
CA VAL A 214 21.83 -9.39 -5.93
C VAL A 214 20.81 -10.14 -5.07
N ASP A 215 19.77 -10.70 -5.70
CA ASP A 215 18.77 -11.55 -5.04
C ASP A 215 18.69 -12.95 -5.68
N VAL A 216 19.48 -13.89 -5.14
CA VAL A 216 19.31 -15.37 -5.18
C VAL A 216 20.19 -15.95 -4.06
N PHE A 217 19.64 -16.12 -2.86
CA PHE A 217 20.39 -16.37 -1.61
C PHE A 217 21.56 -17.36 -1.69
N ALA A 218 21.36 -18.58 -2.19
CA ALA A 218 22.44 -19.58 -2.26
C ALA A 218 23.58 -19.18 -3.21
N GLN A 219 23.24 -18.61 -4.37
CA GLN A 219 24.22 -18.19 -5.37
C GLN A 219 24.93 -16.91 -4.93
N VAL A 220 24.20 -16.00 -4.26
CA VAL A 220 24.74 -14.76 -3.67
C VAL A 220 25.71 -15.09 -2.52
N ASN A 221 25.37 -16.07 -1.68
CA ASN A 221 26.26 -16.49 -0.60
C ASN A 221 27.62 -16.96 -1.14
N SER A 222 27.65 -17.66 -2.28
CA SER A 222 28.90 -18.12 -2.93
C SER A 222 29.61 -17.08 -3.81
N LEU A 223 29.00 -15.92 -4.08
CA LEU A 223 29.53 -14.95 -5.04
C LEU A 223 30.37 -13.88 -4.33
N ASP A 224 31.70 -14.01 -4.36
CA ASP A 224 32.61 -13.06 -3.70
C ASP A 224 33.32 -12.11 -4.66
N LYS A 225 33.28 -12.44 -5.96
CA LYS A 225 33.85 -11.65 -7.04
C LYS A 225 33.01 -11.77 -8.29
N ILE A 226 33.13 -10.78 -9.17
CA ILE A 226 32.50 -10.79 -10.49
C ILE A 226 33.50 -10.35 -11.56
N GLN A 227 33.42 -10.98 -12.73
CA GLN A 227 34.20 -10.60 -13.91
C GLN A 227 33.25 -10.12 -15.00
N TYR A 228 33.57 -8.98 -15.61
CA TYR A 228 32.81 -8.43 -16.72
C TYR A 228 33.72 -7.64 -17.68
N GLU A 229 33.27 -7.49 -18.91
CA GLU A 229 34.04 -6.81 -19.96
C GLU A 229 33.64 -5.32 -20.04
N VAL A 230 34.63 -4.44 -20.07
CA VAL A 230 34.47 -2.99 -20.30
C VAL A 230 35.41 -2.57 -21.42
N ASN A 231 34.86 -2.08 -22.54
CA ASN A 231 35.64 -1.59 -23.69
C ASN A 231 36.70 -2.59 -24.18
N GLY A 232 36.37 -3.88 -24.28
CA GLY A 232 37.31 -4.92 -24.73
C GLY A 232 38.28 -5.42 -23.65
N LYS A 233 38.20 -4.93 -22.41
CA LYS A 233 39.05 -5.35 -21.29
C LYS A 233 38.25 -6.09 -20.23
N GLN A 234 38.78 -7.23 -19.79
CA GLN A 234 38.23 -7.96 -18.65
C GLN A 234 38.55 -7.22 -17.34
N VAL A 235 37.52 -6.98 -16.54
CA VAL A 235 37.60 -6.32 -15.23
C VAL A 235 37.10 -7.31 -14.18
N GLU A 236 37.93 -7.58 -13.17
CA GLU A 236 37.52 -8.33 -11.98
C GLU A 236 37.27 -7.34 -10.83
N ARG A 237 36.18 -7.56 -10.09
CA ARG A 237 35.81 -6.79 -8.89
C ARG A 237 35.44 -7.70 -7.75
N ARG A 238 35.79 -7.31 -6.53
CA ARG A 238 35.29 -7.97 -5.32
C ARG A 238 33.90 -7.47 -5.02
N LEU A 239 33.07 -8.33 -4.45
CA LEU A 239 31.70 -8.00 -4.11
C LEU A 239 31.57 -7.76 -2.62
N ARG A 240 30.95 -6.63 -2.27
CA ARG A 240 30.42 -6.40 -0.93
C ARG A 240 28.89 -6.55 -0.98
N LYS A 241 28.38 -7.37 -0.06
CA LYS A 241 26.97 -7.78 0.02
C LYS A 241 26.28 -6.92 1.07
N LYS A 242 25.06 -6.46 0.79
CA LYS A 242 24.22 -5.70 1.72
C LYS A 242 22.80 -6.23 1.68
N ALA A 243 22.15 -6.28 2.84
CA ALA A 243 20.75 -6.73 2.96
C ALA A 243 19.85 -5.50 3.13
N LEU A 244 18.91 -5.28 2.22
CA LEU A 244 18.00 -4.13 2.22
C LEU A 244 16.55 -4.60 2.23
N GLY A 245 15.69 -3.85 2.92
CA GLY A 245 14.25 -4.11 2.97
C GLY A 245 13.64 -3.66 4.29
N ASP A 246 12.33 -3.88 4.46
CA ASP A 246 11.69 -3.58 5.74
C ASP A 246 12.24 -4.49 6.87
N CYS A 247 12.02 -4.09 8.14
CA CYS A 247 12.56 -4.84 9.27
C CYS A 247 12.09 -6.31 9.31
N LYS A 248 10.87 -6.60 8.82
CA LYS A 248 10.30 -7.97 8.81
C LYS A 248 11.03 -8.82 7.79
N PHE A 249 11.29 -8.29 6.61
CA PHE A 249 12.09 -8.91 5.57
C PHE A 249 13.52 -9.14 6.05
N LEU A 250 14.18 -8.12 6.59
CA LEU A 250 15.54 -8.23 7.14
C LEU A 250 15.63 -9.29 8.25
N SER A 251 14.63 -9.35 9.14
CA SER A 251 14.57 -10.42 10.14
C SER A 251 14.45 -11.80 9.50
N ALA A 252 13.63 -11.94 8.46
CA ALA A 252 13.47 -13.21 7.75
C ALA A 252 14.75 -13.64 7.02
N LEU A 253 15.52 -12.69 6.45
CA LEU A 253 16.81 -12.99 5.81
C LEU A 253 17.81 -13.65 6.75
N PHE A 254 17.82 -13.24 8.01
CA PHE A 254 18.65 -13.84 9.05
C PHE A 254 17.95 -14.97 9.80
N HIS A 255 16.78 -15.45 9.38
CA HIS A 255 15.98 -16.42 10.13
C HIS A 255 15.73 -16.01 11.59
N HIS A 256 15.64 -14.69 11.84
CA HIS A 256 15.38 -14.12 13.14
C HIS A 256 13.87 -14.15 13.45
N SER A 257 13.50 -14.35 14.72
CA SER A 257 12.09 -14.42 15.17
C SER A 257 11.30 -13.10 15.03
N GLY A 258 11.93 -12.07 14.48
CA GLY A 258 11.30 -10.80 14.11
C GLY A 258 11.11 -9.83 15.27
N GLN A 259 10.33 -8.78 14.99
CA GLN A 259 10.11 -7.65 15.91
C GLN A 259 9.33 -8.06 17.16
N SER A 260 8.71 -9.24 17.13
CA SER A 260 7.96 -9.83 18.24
C SER A 260 8.80 -10.69 19.20
N ALA A 261 10.11 -10.77 18.98
CA ALA A 261 11.02 -11.47 19.89
C ALA A 261 11.28 -10.68 21.19
N ALA A 262 11.90 -11.34 22.17
CA ALA A 262 12.43 -10.71 23.39
C ALA A 262 13.67 -9.84 23.11
N ALA A 263 14.45 -10.20 22.07
CA ALA A 263 15.54 -9.39 21.52
C ALA A 263 15.19 -9.04 20.06
N PRO A 264 14.36 -8.02 19.81
CA PRO A 264 13.72 -7.80 18.52
C PRO A 264 14.62 -7.11 17.47
N CYS A 265 15.79 -6.61 17.86
CA CYS A 265 16.78 -6.06 16.93
C CYS A 265 17.45 -7.20 16.13
N TYR A 266 17.52 -7.05 14.80
CA TYR A 266 18.25 -8.00 13.95
C TYR A 266 19.76 -7.76 13.95
N THR A 267 20.23 -6.57 14.37
CA THR A 267 21.66 -6.21 14.41
C THR A 267 22.32 -6.58 15.73
N CYS A 268 21.67 -6.31 16.88
CA CYS A 268 22.20 -6.60 18.21
C CYS A 268 21.27 -7.49 19.04
N ASP A 269 21.77 -8.04 20.13
CA ASP A 269 21.04 -8.96 21.01
C ASP A 269 20.31 -8.28 22.18
N LEU A 270 20.18 -6.94 22.15
CA LEU A 270 19.52 -6.18 23.21
C LEU A 270 18.10 -6.70 23.47
N ARG A 271 17.83 -6.99 24.74
CA ARG A 271 16.54 -7.54 25.20
C ARG A 271 15.71 -6.48 25.91
N TRP A 272 14.42 -6.44 25.61
CA TRP A 272 13.47 -5.66 26.39
C TRP A 272 12.06 -6.22 26.32
N CYS A 273 11.31 -5.99 27.40
CA CYS A 273 9.92 -6.39 27.47
C CYS A 273 9.03 -5.34 26.79
N ARG A 274 8.03 -5.77 26.02
CA ARG A 274 7.15 -4.88 25.23
C ARG A 274 5.71 -4.82 25.75
N SER A 275 5.39 -5.60 26.79
CA SER A 275 4.06 -5.72 27.36
C SER A 275 4.11 -5.98 28.87
N GLY A 276 2.96 -5.86 29.54
CA GLY A 276 2.85 -6.10 30.98
C GLY A 276 3.50 -5.00 31.82
N GLN A 277 3.65 -5.27 33.12
CA GLN A 277 4.19 -4.32 34.10
C GLN A 277 5.69 -4.04 33.91
N ALA A 278 6.45 -5.01 33.40
CA ALA A 278 7.88 -4.87 33.13
C ALA A 278 8.20 -4.24 31.75
N LYS A 279 7.20 -3.67 31.07
CA LYS A 279 7.36 -3.05 29.75
C LYS A 279 8.44 -1.96 29.79
N ALA A 280 9.41 -2.05 28.88
CA ALA A 280 10.41 -1.01 28.69
C ALA A 280 9.75 0.27 28.17
N THR A 281 9.91 1.36 28.92
CA THR A 281 9.45 2.69 28.53
C THR A 281 10.61 3.55 28.05
N THR A 282 10.31 4.60 27.29
CA THR A 282 11.33 5.53 26.79
C THR A 282 12.14 6.18 27.93
N SER A 283 11.53 6.45 29.09
CA SER A 283 12.20 7.03 30.25
C SER A 283 13.07 6.04 31.03
N THR A 284 12.66 4.77 31.11
CA THR A 284 13.30 3.77 31.97
C THR A 284 14.29 2.87 31.24
N PHE A 285 14.24 2.84 29.92
CA PHE A 285 15.07 1.96 29.09
C PHE A 285 16.00 2.74 28.18
N LEU A 286 17.28 2.35 28.17
CA LEU A 286 18.33 2.96 27.35
C LEU A 286 18.33 2.33 25.94
N PHE A 287 17.32 2.67 25.14
CA PHE A 287 17.14 2.15 23.78
C PHE A 287 18.13 2.70 22.75
N GLU A 288 18.84 3.77 23.08
CA GLU A 288 19.93 4.34 22.29
C GLU A 288 21.23 3.53 22.40
N ASN A 289 21.36 2.69 23.43
CA ASN A 289 22.54 1.87 23.62
C ASN A 289 22.38 0.52 22.88
N PRO A 290 23.28 0.15 21.97
CA PRO A 290 23.24 -1.15 21.33
C PRO A 290 23.58 -2.26 22.33
N GLY A 291 22.94 -3.42 22.16
CA GLY A 291 23.40 -4.66 22.80
C GLY A 291 24.67 -5.20 22.14
N LYS A 292 25.04 -6.44 22.44
CA LYS A 292 26.13 -7.09 21.73
C LYS A 292 25.72 -7.32 20.28
N ILE A 293 26.58 -6.89 19.35
CA ILE A 293 26.36 -7.13 17.92
C ILE A 293 26.28 -8.63 17.65
N ARG A 294 25.28 -9.04 16.89
CA ARG A 294 25.07 -10.44 16.52
C ARG A 294 26.10 -10.85 15.49
N HIS A 295 26.71 -12.00 15.71
CA HIS A 295 27.48 -12.69 14.68
C HIS A 295 26.54 -13.58 13.83
N ILE A 296 26.91 -13.88 12.59
CA ILE A 296 26.09 -14.71 11.69
C ILE A 296 25.78 -16.10 12.29
N SER A 297 26.68 -16.62 13.13
CA SER A 297 26.52 -17.89 13.84
C SER A 297 25.42 -17.90 14.91
N TYR A 298 24.86 -16.74 15.27
CA TYR A 298 23.70 -16.67 16.18
C TYR A 298 22.39 -17.07 15.50
N PHE A 299 22.38 -17.12 14.17
CA PHE A 299 21.19 -17.44 13.40
C PHE A 299 21.23 -18.90 12.95
N THR A 300 20.10 -19.59 13.11
CA THR A 300 19.94 -20.95 12.62
C THR A 300 19.64 -20.88 11.12
N GLU A 301 20.56 -21.33 10.26
CA GLU A 301 20.36 -21.37 8.81
C GLU A 301 19.87 -20.03 8.21
N PRO A 302 20.66 -18.95 8.32
CA PRO A 302 20.30 -17.68 7.69
C PRO A 302 20.24 -17.85 6.16
N LEU A 303 19.29 -17.17 5.53
CA LEU A 303 19.18 -17.16 4.06
C LEU A 303 20.39 -16.44 3.45
N LEU A 304 20.84 -15.34 4.06
CA LEU A 304 22.06 -14.63 3.67
C LEU A 304 23.15 -14.76 4.72
N ASN A 305 24.32 -15.22 4.29
CA ASN A 305 25.54 -15.28 5.10
C ASN A 305 26.19 -13.88 5.17
N LEU A 306 25.53 -12.96 5.85
CA LEU A 306 25.95 -11.56 5.96
C LEU A 306 26.12 -11.13 7.42
N ARG A 307 27.12 -10.28 7.70
CA ARG A 307 27.20 -9.61 9.01
C ARG A 307 25.95 -8.74 9.22
N PRO A 308 25.24 -8.86 10.35
CA PRO A 308 24.03 -8.07 10.62
C PRO A 308 24.23 -6.56 10.58
N GLU A 309 25.44 -6.07 10.83
CA GLU A 309 25.84 -4.66 10.72
C GLU A 309 25.73 -4.10 9.30
N LEU A 310 25.81 -4.99 8.29
CA LEU A 310 25.67 -4.65 6.87
C LEU A 310 24.21 -4.72 6.39
N ALA A 311 23.28 -5.02 7.29
CA ALA A 311 21.86 -4.87 7.00
C ALA A 311 21.46 -3.39 7.08
N GLY A 312 20.75 -2.92 6.05
CA GLY A 312 20.29 -1.55 5.95
C GLY A 312 19.43 -1.14 7.15
N VAL A 313 19.53 0.13 7.53
CA VAL A 313 18.57 0.80 8.42
C VAL A 313 17.40 1.30 7.55
N PRO A 314 16.20 0.69 7.60
CA PRO A 314 15.12 0.97 6.66
C PRO A 314 14.60 2.38 6.88
N ALA A 315 14.99 3.33 6.03
CA ALA A 315 14.89 4.74 6.34
C ALA A 315 13.42 5.18 6.48
N VAL A 316 12.64 4.94 5.43
CA VAL A 316 11.25 5.39 5.35
C VAL A 316 10.41 4.55 6.31
N HIS A 317 10.56 3.22 6.27
CA HIS A 317 9.73 2.35 7.09
C HIS A 317 10.01 2.49 8.59
N ALA A 318 11.24 2.74 9.02
CA ALA A 318 11.56 2.98 10.42
C ALA A 318 10.99 4.33 10.88
N LEU A 319 11.24 5.42 10.13
CA LEU A 319 10.74 6.75 10.44
C LEU A 319 9.22 6.81 10.48
N GLN A 320 8.53 6.19 9.51
CA GLN A 320 7.06 6.09 9.52
C GLN A 320 6.54 5.40 10.78
N GLY A 321 7.22 4.35 11.25
CA GLY A 321 6.80 3.64 12.46
C GLY A 321 7.01 4.46 13.74
N VAL A 322 8.11 5.23 13.80
CA VAL A 322 8.35 6.17 14.91
C VAL A 322 7.32 7.31 14.87
N PHE A 323 7.11 7.92 13.70
CA PHE A 323 6.11 8.96 13.50
C PHE A 323 4.69 8.49 13.87
N GLN A 324 4.28 7.32 13.40
CA GLN A 324 2.95 6.78 13.74
C GLN A 324 2.80 6.60 15.26
N HIS A 325 3.79 5.99 15.91
CA HIS A 325 3.67 5.62 17.32
C HIS A 325 3.79 6.80 18.30
N TYR A 326 4.68 7.75 18.02
CA TYR A 326 4.94 8.85 18.95
C TYR A 326 4.22 10.15 18.53
N VAL A 327 3.95 10.38 17.25
CA VAL A 327 3.27 11.61 16.79
C VAL A 327 1.79 11.37 16.56
N VAL A 328 1.43 10.49 15.60
CA VAL A 328 0.02 10.34 15.17
C VAL A 328 -0.84 9.79 16.30
N ASP A 329 -0.39 8.74 16.98
CA ASP A 329 -1.15 8.17 18.11
C ASP A 329 -1.35 9.20 19.24
N TRP A 330 -0.39 10.12 19.46
CA TRP A 330 -0.51 11.22 20.42
C TRP A 330 -1.48 12.29 19.96
N LEU A 331 -1.46 12.68 18.67
CA LEU A 331 -2.39 13.65 18.11
C LEU A 331 -3.84 13.19 18.30
N TYR A 332 -4.15 11.94 17.92
CA TYR A 332 -5.48 11.35 18.16
C TYR A 332 -5.82 11.27 19.64
N ALA A 333 -4.90 10.80 20.49
CA ALA A 333 -5.14 10.72 21.93
C ALA A 333 -5.42 12.09 22.56
N SER A 334 -4.74 13.14 22.09
CA SER A 334 -4.91 14.52 22.55
C SER A 334 -6.24 15.11 22.08
N CYS A 335 -6.63 14.87 20.82
CA CYS A 335 -7.98 15.24 20.36
C CYS A 335 -9.04 14.57 21.22
N HIS A 336 -8.92 13.26 21.48
CA HIS A 336 -9.90 12.56 22.31
C HIS A 336 -9.97 13.13 23.72
N ARG A 337 -8.83 13.45 24.33
CA ARG A 337 -8.79 14.06 25.66
C ARG A 337 -9.50 15.42 25.69
N ASN A 338 -9.34 16.23 24.65
CA ASN A 338 -9.97 17.56 24.57
C ASN A 338 -11.47 17.48 24.28
N ASP A 339 -11.89 16.51 23.47
CA ASP A 339 -13.28 16.36 23.03
C ASP A 339 -14.15 15.53 24.00
N PHE A 340 -13.55 14.74 24.92
CA PHE A 340 -14.29 13.86 25.83
C PHE A 340 -14.74 14.60 27.11
N PRO A 341 -16.05 14.70 27.39
CA PRO A 341 -16.58 15.61 28.42
C PRO A 341 -16.61 15.01 29.85
N PHE A 342 -16.19 13.75 30.03
CA PHE A 342 -16.29 13.03 31.29
C PHE A 342 -14.94 13.01 32.04
N GLU A 343 -14.45 11.83 32.41
CA GLU A 343 -13.14 11.67 33.06
C GLU A 343 -11.99 12.01 32.10
N GLU A 344 -10.92 12.62 32.61
CA GLU A 344 -9.75 12.95 31.82
C GLU A 344 -9.09 11.67 31.23
N LEU A 345 -9.10 11.55 29.91
CA LEU A 345 -8.51 10.40 29.22
C LEU A 345 -6.98 10.39 29.32
N PRO A 346 -6.33 9.21 29.35
CA PRO A 346 -4.88 9.13 29.28
C PRO A 346 -4.35 9.54 27.90
N LEU A 347 -3.16 10.16 27.84
CA LEU A 347 -2.44 10.50 26.59
C LEU A 347 -1.81 9.28 25.87
N ASP A 348 -2.42 8.10 26.02
CA ASP A 348 -2.00 6.86 25.36
C ASP A 348 -3.24 6.24 24.70
N LEU A 349 -3.26 6.25 23.36
CA LEU A 349 -4.39 5.77 22.56
C LEU A 349 -4.76 4.31 22.86
N LYS A 350 -3.78 3.47 23.23
CA LYS A 350 -4.04 2.07 23.60
C LYS A 350 -4.72 1.98 24.97
N LYS A 351 -4.35 2.84 25.92
CA LYS A 351 -5.05 2.94 27.21
C LYS A 351 -6.47 3.48 27.04
N GLN A 352 -6.70 4.45 26.16
CA GLN A 352 -8.05 4.92 25.83
C GLN A 352 -8.92 3.79 25.23
N LYS A 353 -8.37 2.98 24.31
CA LYS A 353 -9.07 1.78 23.80
C LYS A 353 -9.37 0.75 24.90
N LYS A 354 -8.50 0.63 25.91
CA LYS A 354 -8.75 -0.22 27.08
C LYS A 354 -9.90 0.34 27.93
N LYS A 355 -9.94 1.66 28.18
CA LYS A 355 -11.04 2.33 28.89
C LYS A 355 -12.38 2.10 28.19
N LEU A 356 -12.43 2.14 26.85
CA LEU A 356 -13.65 1.79 26.10
C LEU A 356 -14.09 0.33 26.37
N THR A 357 -13.14 -0.60 26.49
CA THR A 357 -13.45 -1.99 26.86
C THR A 357 -13.97 -2.08 28.30
N GLU A 358 -13.33 -1.37 29.23
CA GLU A 358 -13.74 -1.30 30.64
C GLU A 358 -15.16 -0.71 30.78
N LEU A 359 -15.49 0.35 30.02
CA LEU A 359 -16.84 0.92 29.98
C LEU A 359 -17.88 -0.07 29.43
N SER A 360 -17.51 -0.86 28.41
CA SER A 360 -18.37 -1.93 27.91
C SER A 360 -18.60 -3.05 28.93
N ASP A 361 -17.60 -3.35 29.76
CA ASP A 361 -17.73 -4.33 30.84
C ASP A 361 -18.61 -3.78 31.99
N ILE A 362 -18.47 -2.48 32.31
CA ILE A 362 -19.29 -1.78 33.32
C ILE A 362 -20.75 -1.73 32.89
N GLU A 363 -21.03 -1.25 31.68
CA GLU A 363 -22.39 -1.19 31.10
C GLU A 363 -23.07 -2.56 31.21
N LYS A 364 -22.41 -3.62 30.73
CA LYS A 364 -22.95 -4.98 30.82
C LYS A 364 -23.20 -5.41 32.26
N SER A 365 -22.27 -5.13 33.16
CA SER A 365 -22.44 -5.45 34.58
C SER A 365 -23.60 -4.68 35.24
N VAL A 366 -23.92 -3.47 34.77
CA VAL A 366 -25.07 -2.70 35.27
C VAL A 366 -26.35 -3.22 34.65
N GLU A 367 -26.35 -3.52 33.35
CA GLU A 367 -27.48 -4.11 32.61
C GLU A 367 -27.92 -5.44 33.25
N ASP A 368 -26.98 -6.34 33.56
CA ASP A 368 -27.25 -7.61 34.25
C ASP A 368 -27.92 -7.39 35.63
N ARG A 369 -27.53 -6.32 36.35
CA ARG A 369 -28.14 -5.96 37.65
C ARG A 369 -29.54 -5.40 37.50
N VAL A 370 -29.76 -4.54 36.51
CA VAL A 370 -31.07 -3.97 36.17
C VAL A 370 -32.03 -5.11 35.81
N GLU A 371 -31.64 -6.02 34.91
CA GLU A 371 -32.47 -7.18 34.51
C GLU A 371 -32.83 -8.08 35.70
N ALA A 372 -31.87 -8.32 36.60
CA ALA A 372 -32.11 -9.09 37.83
C ALA A 372 -33.12 -8.38 38.75
N LEU A 373 -32.97 -7.07 38.96
CA LEU A 373 -33.89 -6.27 39.79
C LEU A 373 -35.29 -6.20 39.19
N GLU A 374 -35.41 -6.02 37.87
CA GLU A 374 -36.69 -6.05 37.17
C GLU A 374 -37.40 -7.40 37.35
N THR A 375 -36.66 -8.51 37.25
CA THR A 375 -37.20 -9.85 37.47
C THR A 375 -37.73 -10.03 38.90
N VAL A 376 -36.96 -9.58 39.91
CA VAL A 376 -37.38 -9.63 41.31
C VAL A 376 -38.59 -8.72 41.55
N LEU A 377 -38.61 -7.52 40.97
CA LEU A 377 -39.73 -6.58 41.09
C LEU A 377 -41.02 -7.14 40.46
N GLN A 378 -40.93 -7.82 39.31
CA GLN A 378 -42.06 -8.53 38.70
C GLN A 378 -42.60 -9.63 39.61
N LEU A 379 -41.72 -10.41 40.25
CA LEU A 379 -42.10 -11.45 41.20
C LEU A 379 -42.80 -10.87 42.43
N VAL A 380 -42.22 -9.83 43.05
CA VAL A 380 -42.82 -9.14 44.21
C VAL A 380 -44.18 -8.54 43.85
N THR A 381 -44.32 -7.97 42.66
CA THR A 381 -45.59 -7.43 42.16
C THR A 381 -46.63 -8.54 41.97
N ALA A 382 -46.24 -9.69 41.41
CA ALA A 382 -47.13 -10.85 41.28
C ALA A 382 -47.59 -11.36 42.67
N VAL A 383 -46.69 -11.36 43.66
CA VAL A 383 -47.02 -11.72 45.05
C VAL A 383 -47.99 -10.71 45.67
N ASP A 384 -47.81 -9.41 45.45
CA ASP A 384 -48.72 -8.36 45.93
C ASP A 384 -50.15 -8.59 45.39
N VAL A 385 -50.29 -8.82 44.08
CA VAL A 385 -51.56 -9.15 43.42
C VAL A 385 -52.16 -10.46 43.95
N ALA A 386 -51.33 -11.47 44.23
CA ALA A 386 -51.79 -12.72 44.82
C ALA A 386 -52.31 -12.54 46.25
N LEU A 387 -51.73 -11.63 47.04
CA LEU A 387 -52.22 -11.29 48.37
C LEU A 387 -53.58 -10.56 48.31
N ASP A 388 -53.84 -9.77 47.27
CA ASP A 388 -55.18 -9.20 47.01
C ASP A 388 -56.23 -10.30 46.77
N ARG A 389 -55.88 -11.31 45.97
CA ARG A 389 -56.76 -12.47 45.69
C ARG A 389 -57.03 -13.33 46.92
N LEU A 390 -56.08 -13.44 47.85
CA LEU A 390 -56.23 -14.19 49.12
C LEU A 390 -57.19 -13.53 50.11
N GLU A 391 -57.38 -12.21 50.04
CA GLU A 391 -58.31 -11.49 50.90
C GLU A 391 -59.75 -11.61 50.42
N VAL A 392 -59.96 -11.61 49.10
CA VAL A 392 -61.28 -11.73 48.47
C VAL A 392 -61.80 -13.17 48.52
N ASN A 393 -60.91 -14.17 48.34
CA ASN A 393 -61.28 -15.58 48.40
C ASN A 393 -61.00 -16.17 49.80
N ARG A 394 -62.03 -16.27 50.66
CA ARG A 394 -61.93 -17.09 51.88
C ARG A 394 -61.63 -18.55 51.51
N PRO A 395 -60.71 -19.26 52.19
CA PRO A 395 -60.18 -20.55 51.75
C PRO A 395 -61.22 -21.67 51.91
N GLY A 396 -62.01 -21.91 50.86
CA GLY A 396 -62.89 -23.06 50.72
C GLY A 396 -62.26 -24.18 49.87
N ARG A 397 -61.00 -24.55 50.12
CA ARG A 397 -60.34 -25.83 49.75
C ARG A 397 -58.82 -25.66 49.87
N ARG A 398 -58.20 -26.33 50.86
CA ARG A 398 -56.79 -26.73 50.71
C ARG A 398 -56.74 -27.68 49.52
N ARG A 399 -56.13 -27.26 48.40
CA ARG A 399 -55.84 -28.17 47.28
C ARG A 399 -54.69 -29.08 47.69
N THR A 400 -54.83 -30.35 47.35
CA THR A 400 -54.27 -31.53 48.02
C THR A 400 -52.77 -31.78 47.90
N ASP A 401 -51.97 -30.90 47.28
CA ASP A 401 -50.52 -31.16 47.08
C ASP A 401 -49.69 -29.87 47.22
N GLN A 402 -49.64 -29.27 48.42
CA GLN A 402 -48.70 -28.17 48.70
C GLN A 402 -47.88 -28.46 49.96
N GLN A 403 -46.57 -28.65 49.79
CA GLN A 403 -45.58 -28.84 50.87
C GLN A 403 -45.40 -27.60 51.77
N CYS A 404 -45.96 -26.44 51.40
CA CYS A 404 -45.74 -25.19 52.12
C CYS A 404 -46.77 -24.92 53.23
N HIS A 405 -46.28 -24.77 54.46
CA HIS A 405 -47.09 -24.61 55.68
C HIS A 405 -47.42 -23.16 56.06
N SER A 406 -47.22 -22.20 55.14
CA SER A 406 -47.62 -20.81 55.35
C SER A 406 -49.13 -20.63 55.20
N ASP A 407 -49.81 -20.11 56.22
CA ASP A 407 -51.25 -19.73 56.20
C ASP A 407 -51.60 -18.70 55.11
N HIS A 408 -50.59 -17.99 54.60
CA HIS A 408 -50.71 -17.01 53.53
C HIS A 408 -49.88 -17.42 52.29
N CYS A 409 -49.91 -18.72 51.94
CA CYS A 409 -49.22 -19.22 50.75
C CYS A 409 -49.84 -18.65 49.47
N CYS A 410 -49.01 -18.10 48.58
CA CYS A 410 -49.46 -17.41 47.36
C CYS A 410 -49.02 -18.12 46.05
N ILE A 411 -48.28 -19.22 46.14
CA ILE A 411 -47.64 -19.89 44.99
C ILE A 411 -48.62 -20.29 43.88
N ASN A 412 -49.85 -20.66 44.23
CA ASN A 412 -50.86 -21.07 43.25
C ASN A 412 -51.56 -19.88 42.58
N LEU A 413 -51.44 -18.69 43.17
CA LEU A 413 -52.14 -17.47 42.77
C LEU A 413 -51.27 -16.52 41.97
N ILE A 414 -49.96 -16.74 41.93
CA ILE A 414 -49.00 -16.06 41.07
C ILE A 414 -48.93 -16.72 39.68
N ASP A 415 -48.34 -16.01 38.71
CA ASP A 415 -48.21 -16.46 37.33
C ASP A 415 -47.35 -17.71 37.19
N ARG A 416 -47.64 -18.53 36.16
CA ARG A 416 -46.97 -19.82 35.91
C ARG A 416 -45.43 -19.70 35.86
N LYS A 417 -44.90 -18.59 35.32
CA LYS A 417 -43.46 -18.34 35.21
C LYS A 417 -42.74 -18.24 36.55
N PHE A 418 -43.46 -17.96 37.64
CA PHE A 418 -42.92 -17.77 38.99
C PHE A 418 -43.30 -18.91 39.94
N LYS A 419 -43.91 -20.00 39.47
CA LYS A 419 -44.39 -21.09 40.34
C LYS A 419 -43.29 -22.06 40.78
N ASP A 420 -42.19 -22.11 40.04
CA ASP A 420 -41.04 -22.93 40.38
C ASP A 420 -40.16 -22.15 41.37
N GLN A 421 -40.36 -22.38 42.67
CA GLN A 421 -39.72 -21.64 43.75
C GLN A 421 -39.13 -22.60 44.76
N GLU A 422 -37.95 -22.25 45.26
CA GLU A 422 -37.28 -23.01 46.32
C GLU A 422 -38.09 -23.02 47.61
N THR A 423 -37.85 -24.06 48.43
CA THR A 423 -38.40 -24.21 49.77
C THR A 423 -37.29 -24.28 50.81
N PHE A 424 -37.62 -23.96 52.06
CA PHE A 424 -36.72 -24.15 53.20
C PHE A 424 -37.48 -24.64 54.42
N ILE A 425 -36.77 -25.28 55.35
CA ILE A 425 -37.31 -25.80 56.60
C ILE A 425 -37.07 -24.78 57.72
N CYS A 426 -38.13 -24.42 58.45
CA CYS A 426 -38.05 -23.47 59.57
C CYS A 426 -37.32 -24.07 60.77
N ALA A 427 -36.36 -23.33 61.34
CA ALA A 427 -35.59 -23.75 62.51
C ALA A 427 -36.44 -24.02 63.77
N THR A 428 -37.57 -23.31 63.93
CA THR A 428 -38.43 -23.39 65.13
C THR A 428 -39.55 -24.42 64.98
N CYS A 429 -40.41 -24.28 63.96
CA CYS A 429 -41.57 -25.17 63.80
C CYS A 429 -41.27 -26.43 62.99
N LYS A 430 -40.08 -26.55 62.38
CA LYS A 430 -39.64 -27.69 61.54
C LYS A 430 -40.49 -27.94 60.29
N GLU A 431 -41.39 -27.03 59.96
CA GLU A 431 -42.21 -27.10 58.76
C GLU A 431 -41.50 -26.49 57.53
N GLU A 432 -41.94 -26.90 56.35
CA GLU A 432 -41.41 -26.45 55.06
C GLU A 432 -42.20 -25.26 54.48
N PHE A 433 -41.50 -24.29 53.89
CA PHE A 433 -42.06 -23.05 53.36
C PHE A 433 -41.41 -22.66 52.02
N HIS A 434 -42.18 -22.16 51.06
CA HIS A 434 -41.61 -21.48 49.89
C HIS A 434 -40.85 -20.21 50.33
N THR A 435 -39.71 -19.95 49.71
CA THR A 435 -38.86 -18.76 49.94
C THR A 435 -39.67 -17.46 49.81
N ILE A 436 -40.41 -17.31 48.71
CA ILE A 436 -41.27 -16.14 48.45
C ILE A 436 -42.41 -15.98 49.46
N CYS A 437 -42.89 -17.08 50.05
CA CYS A 437 -43.95 -17.01 51.05
C CYS A 437 -43.45 -16.42 52.37
N CYS A 438 -42.14 -16.46 52.60
CA CYS A 438 -41.48 -15.92 53.77
C CYS A 438 -40.70 -14.62 53.50
N GLY A 439 -40.81 -14.03 52.31
CA GLY A 439 -40.21 -12.73 52.01
C GLY A 439 -38.80 -12.79 51.41
N PHE A 440 -38.37 -13.95 50.90
CA PHE A 440 -37.11 -14.08 50.16
C PHE A 440 -37.43 -14.12 48.66
N PHE A 441 -36.96 -13.13 47.88
CA PHE A 441 -37.37 -12.93 46.49
C PHE A 441 -36.22 -12.98 45.47
N SER A 442 -34.99 -12.76 45.92
CA SER A 442 -33.78 -12.82 45.10
C SER A 442 -32.89 -14.01 45.48
N ALA A 443 -31.96 -14.36 44.60
CA ALA A 443 -30.93 -15.37 44.92
C ALA A 443 -30.06 -14.95 46.13
N ALA A 444 -29.80 -13.65 46.27
CA ALA A 444 -29.12 -13.11 47.45
C ALA A 444 -29.94 -13.36 48.73
N ASP A 445 -31.25 -13.15 48.70
CA ASP A 445 -32.13 -13.46 49.82
C ASP A 445 -32.12 -14.96 50.17
N CYS A 446 -32.18 -15.84 49.16
CA CYS A 446 -32.11 -17.28 49.36
C CYS A 446 -30.77 -17.73 49.96
N SER A 447 -29.66 -17.06 49.62
CA SER A 447 -28.34 -17.37 50.20
C SER A 447 -28.25 -17.09 51.70
N LEU A 448 -29.12 -16.23 52.24
CA LEU A 448 -29.22 -15.94 53.68
C LEU A 448 -29.98 -17.04 54.44
N ILE A 449 -30.54 -18.02 53.75
CA ILE A 449 -31.22 -19.15 54.36
C ILE A 449 -30.19 -20.10 54.94
N THR A 450 -30.22 -20.25 56.26
CA THR A 450 -29.37 -21.18 57.03
C THR A 450 -30.25 -22.14 57.81
N SER A 451 -29.63 -23.14 58.46
CA SER A 451 -30.32 -24.04 59.39
C SER A 451 -30.99 -23.32 60.58
N SER A 452 -30.64 -22.04 60.80
CA SER A 452 -31.23 -21.18 61.85
C SER A 452 -32.39 -20.31 61.36
N THR A 453 -32.71 -20.33 60.06
CA THR A 453 -33.73 -19.47 59.47
C THR A 453 -35.13 -19.85 59.94
N LYS A 454 -35.86 -18.85 60.47
CA LYS A 454 -37.24 -18.99 60.95
C LYS A 454 -38.24 -18.51 59.90
N CYS A 455 -39.40 -19.16 59.79
CA CYS A 455 -40.53 -18.65 59.01
C CYS A 455 -41.09 -17.35 59.63
N GLN A 456 -41.86 -16.59 58.85
CA GLN A 456 -42.38 -15.28 59.27
C GLN A 456 -43.25 -15.37 60.55
N ALA A 457 -44.08 -16.40 60.69
CA ALA A 457 -44.91 -16.62 61.88
C ALA A 457 -44.05 -16.86 63.15
N CYS A 458 -42.95 -17.61 63.04
CA CYS A 458 -42.02 -17.83 64.14
C CYS A 458 -41.11 -16.63 64.42
N ARG A 459 -40.90 -15.72 63.45
CA ARG A 459 -40.19 -14.46 63.65
C ARG A 459 -41.06 -13.42 64.38
N PHE A 460 -42.37 -13.44 64.16
CA PHE A 460 -43.33 -12.50 64.74
C PHE A 460 -44.50 -13.22 65.45
N PRO A 461 -44.25 -13.92 66.57
CA PRO A 461 -45.28 -14.67 67.28
C PRO A 461 -46.44 -13.78 67.71
N GLY A 462 -47.68 -14.17 67.40
CA GLY A 462 -48.90 -13.43 67.77
C GLY A 462 -49.13 -12.10 67.02
N GLN A 463 -48.20 -11.68 66.15
CA GLN A 463 -48.29 -10.42 65.39
C GLN A 463 -48.36 -10.64 63.87
N PHE A 464 -48.00 -11.82 63.39
CA PHE A 464 -48.04 -12.16 61.97
C PHE A 464 -49.48 -12.33 61.47
N SER A 465 -49.86 -11.50 60.50
CA SER A 465 -51.17 -11.53 59.84
C SER A 465 -51.03 -11.26 58.33
N LEU A 466 -52.09 -11.50 57.55
CA LEU A 466 -52.10 -11.17 56.12
C LEU A 466 -51.81 -9.68 55.89
N GLN A 467 -52.33 -8.80 56.75
CA GLN A 467 -52.09 -7.36 56.70
C GLN A 467 -50.62 -7.02 57.01
N HIS A 468 -50.00 -7.73 57.96
CA HIS A 468 -48.56 -7.59 58.25
C HIS A 468 -47.73 -7.98 57.02
N LYS A 469 -48.06 -9.12 56.38
CA LYS A 469 -47.40 -9.58 55.15
C LYS A 469 -47.52 -8.55 54.03
N ARG A 470 -48.70 -7.96 53.80
CA ARG A 470 -48.88 -6.89 52.79
C ARG A 470 -48.02 -5.66 53.06
N ARG A 471 -48.01 -5.16 54.30
CA ARG A 471 -47.16 -4.00 54.66
C ARG A 471 -45.69 -4.28 54.36
N HIS A 472 -45.23 -5.51 54.61
CA HIS A 472 -43.88 -5.94 54.28
C HIS A 472 -43.64 -5.97 52.76
N ILE A 473 -44.52 -6.58 51.97
CA ILE A 473 -44.40 -6.63 50.50
C ILE A 473 -44.40 -5.24 49.88
N VAL A 474 -45.29 -4.34 50.31
CA VAL A 474 -45.32 -2.96 49.83
C VAL A 474 -44.01 -2.22 50.13
N LYS A 475 -43.42 -2.45 51.30
CA LYS A 475 -42.12 -1.87 51.66
C LYS A 475 -40.98 -2.43 50.80
N VAL A 476 -40.96 -3.74 50.58
CA VAL A 476 -39.97 -4.40 49.71
C VAL A 476 -40.08 -3.87 48.28
N ARG A 477 -41.29 -3.82 47.72
CA ARG A 477 -41.55 -3.25 46.39
C ARG A 477 -41.03 -1.82 46.25
N LYS A 478 -41.39 -0.91 47.15
CA LYS A 478 -40.91 0.48 47.11
C LYS A 478 -39.39 0.58 47.20
N THR A 479 -38.76 -0.29 47.98
CA THR A 479 -37.30 -0.33 48.09
C THR A 479 -36.67 -0.79 46.78
N LEU A 480 -37.22 -1.84 46.15
CA LEU A 480 -36.76 -2.34 44.86
C LEU A 480 -36.97 -1.32 43.74
N GLU A 481 -38.10 -0.60 43.72
CA GLU A 481 -38.36 0.48 42.74
C GLU A 481 -37.32 1.60 42.85
N LEU A 482 -36.94 2.00 44.07
CA LEU A 482 -35.89 3.01 44.29
C LEU A 482 -34.53 2.51 43.81
N VAL A 483 -34.13 1.30 44.21
CA VAL A 483 -32.83 0.72 43.80
C VAL A 483 -32.77 0.50 42.29
N LEU A 484 -33.87 0.03 41.67
CA LEU A 484 -33.96 -0.13 40.22
C LEU A 484 -33.77 1.23 39.52
N ASN A 485 -34.43 2.29 40.00
CA ASN A 485 -34.28 3.62 39.42
C ASN A 485 -32.84 4.15 39.54
N GLU A 486 -32.16 3.92 40.67
CA GLU A 486 -30.75 4.26 40.84
C GLU A 486 -29.85 3.51 39.85
N GLU A 487 -30.05 2.20 39.68
CA GLU A 487 -29.26 1.38 38.73
C GLU A 487 -29.55 1.73 37.28
N MET A 488 -30.79 2.10 36.93
CA MET A 488 -31.15 2.59 35.60
C MET A 488 -30.43 3.91 35.26
N ILE A 489 -30.30 4.83 36.22
CA ILE A 489 -29.52 6.07 36.03
C ILE A 489 -28.03 5.74 35.81
N LEU A 490 -27.49 4.78 36.56
CA LEU A 490 -26.10 4.32 36.36
C LEU A 490 -25.91 3.69 34.97
N LEU A 491 -26.88 2.92 34.49
CA LEU A 491 -26.85 2.31 33.17
C LEU A 491 -26.85 3.39 32.08
N GLU A 492 -27.76 4.36 32.17
CA GLU A 492 -27.86 5.48 31.22
C GLU A 492 -26.53 6.27 31.16
N ASN A 493 -25.95 6.60 32.32
CA ASN A 493 -24.66 7.30 32.37
C ASN A 493 -23.51 6.47 31.72
N ALA A 494 -23.44 5.17 32.01
CA ALA A 494 -22.42 4.29 31.44
C ALA A 494 -22.58 4.14 29.92
N GLN A 495 -23.82 4.08 29.43
CA GLN A 495 -24.14 4.04 28.01
C GLN A 495 -23.70 5.34 27.32
N ILE A 496 -24.07 6.51 27.84
CA ILE A 496 -23.70 7.80 27.26
C ILE A 496 -22.16 7.96 27.22
N GLU A 497 -21.46 7.63 28.30
CA GLU A 497 -20.00 7.73 28.36
C GLU A 497 -19.33 6.81 27.33
N LYS A 498 -19.76 5.55 27.25
CA LYS A 498 -19.27 4.57 26.27
C LYS A 498 -19.57 5.00 24.84
N GLU A 499 -20.81 5.37 24.53
CA GLU A 499 -21.24 5.78 23.20
C GLU A 499 -20.44 6.98 22.72
N THR A 500 -20.28 7.99 23.57
CA THR A 500 -19.46 9.17 23.26
C THR A 500 -18.04 8.76 22.89
N LEU A 501 -17.37 7.95 23.73
CA LEU A 501 -16.00 7.50 23.45
C LEU A 501 -15.93 6.63 22.19
N GLN A 502 -16.92 5.75 21.97
CA GLN A 502 -16.99 4.87 20.81
C GLN A 502 -17.17 5.64 19.50
N GLU A 503 -18.02 6.66 19.49
CA GLU A 503 -18.24 7.53 18.33
C GLU A 503 -16.96 8.30 17.97
N MET A 504 -16.18 8.74 18.96
CA MET A 504 -14.92 9.44 18.71
C MET A 504 -13.93 8.51 17.99
N PHE A 505 -13.87 7.23 18.38
CA PHE A 505 -13.01 6.24 17.72
C PHE A 505 -13.49 5.81 16.32
N GLN A 506 -14.80 5.75 16.07
CA GLN A 506 -15.37 5.10 14.88
C GLN A 506 -15.93 6.08 13.85
N GLN A 507 -16.44 7.22 14.29
CA GLN A 507 -17.18 8.18 13.47
C GLN A 507 -16.51 9.55 13.43
N SER A 508 -15.33 9.68 14.04
CA SER A 508 -14.60 10.94 14.16
C SER A 508 -15.46 12.04 14.78
N SER A 509 -16.25 11.71 15.83
CA SER A 509 -17.00 12.70 16.61
C SER A 509 -16.04 13.52 17.49
N GLY A 510 -16.44 14.75 17.85
CA GLY A 510 -15.56 15.72 18.52
C GLY A 510 -15.20 16.92 17.63
N GLN A 511 -15.03 18.10 18.22
CA GLN A 511 -14.72 19.32 17.46
C GLN A 511 -13.24 19.33 17.05
N THR A 512 -12.34 19.07 18.00
CA THR A 512 -10.88 19.08 17.76
C THR A 512 -10.48 17.97 16.80
N LEU A 513 -11.03 16.76 16.96
CA LEU A 513 -10.76 15.63 16.07
C LEU A 513 -11.16 15.93 14.61
N ARG A 514 -12.37 16.46 14.39
CA ARG A 514 -12.85 16.83 13.04
C ARG A 514 -11.98 17.90 12.39
N GLU A 515 -11.49 18.83 13.19
CA GLU A 515 -10.61 19.89 12.75
C GLU A 515 -9.22 19.38 12.37
N MET A 516 -8.61 18.54 13.21
CA MET A 516 -7.35 17.88 12.91
C MET A 516 -7.44 17.06 11.63
N GLU A 517 -8.47 16.22 11.47
CA GLU A 517 -8.63 15.43 10.25
C GLU A 517 -8.85 16.30 9.01
N ARG A 518 -9.54 17.44 9.14
CA ARG A 518 -9.72 18.41 8.06
C ARG A 518 -8.38 19.01 7.63
N LEU A 519 -7.54 19.41 8.59
CA LEU A 519 -6.19 19.93 8.33
C LEU A 519 -5.30 18.85 7.71
N MET A 520 -5.29 17.63 8.26
CA MET A 520 -4.53 16.52 7.68
C MET A 520 -4.96 16.26 6.24
N ARG A 521 -6.28 16.29 5.94
CA ARG A 521 -6.78 16.15 4.56
C ARG A 521 -6.34 17.29 3.65
N SER A 522 -6.35 18.55 4.10
CA SER A 522 -5.87 19.68 3.28
C SER A 522 -4.37 19.61 3.01
N MET A 523 -3.60 18.98 3.89
CA MET A 523 -2.17 18.69 3.70
C MET A 523 -1.90 17.45 2.82
N GLY A 524 -2.93 16.81 2.27
CA GLY A 524 -2.82 15.60 1.43
C GLY A 524 -2.75 14.29 2.20
N CYS A 525 -3.06 14.31 3.50
CA CYS A 525 -3.11 13.14 4.37
C CYS A 525 -4.56 12.69 4.64
N ASP A 526 -5.13 11.91 3.71
CA ASP A 526 -6.42 11.22 3.90
C ASP A 526 -6.21 9.87 4.61
N CYS A 527 -5.99 9.91 5.92
CA CYS A 527 -6.00 8.72 6.77
C CYS A 527 -7.43 8.23 6.92
N ARG A 528 -7.92 7.40 5.99
CA ARG A 528 -9.23 6.77 6.17
C ARG A 528 -9.22 5.90 7.43
N ALA A 529 -10.27 6.03 8.23
CA ALA A 529 -10.50 5.45 9.57
C ALA A 529 -10.20 3.95 9.78
N TRP A 530 -9.86 3.18 8.72
CA TRP A 530 -9.65 1.74 8.77
C TRP A 530 -8.21 1.28 8.52
N TYR A 531 -7.34 2.15 7.98
CA TYR A 531 -5.91 1.89 7.83
C TYR A 531 -5.14 3.05 8.50
N GLN A 532 -4.96 2.94 9.81
CA GLN A 532 -4.24 3.90 10.67
C GLN A 532 -2.73 3.92 10.39
N GLN A 533 -2.30 4.03 9.13
CA GLN A 533 -0.89 4.10 8.74
C GLN A 533 -0.69 5.13 7.64
N CYS A 534 0.05 6.19 7.96
CA CYS A 534 0.48 7.20 6.98
C CYS A 534 1.50 6.61 6.01
N THR A 535 1.32 6.83 4.70
CA THR A 535 2.34 6.53 3.68
C THR A 535 3.55 7.47 3.80
N GLY A 536 4.70 7.11 3.21
CA GLY A 536 5.92 7.90 3.34
C GLY A 536 5.75 9.35 2.83
N ASN A 537 4.98 9.52 1.76
CA ASN A 537 4.65 10.86 1.23
C ASN A 537 3.76 11.66 2.17
N GLN A 538 2.79 11.02 2.81
CA GLN A 538 1.93 11.68 3.80
C GLN A 538 2.73 12.10 5.03
N VAL A 539 3.62 11.24 5.53
CA VAL A 539 4.52 11.60 6.64
C VAL A 539 5.40 12.79 6.28
N ARG A 540 6.01 12.81 5.08
CA ARG A 540 6.78 13.99 4.61
C ARG A 540 5.95 15.26 4.53
N ALA A 541 4.69 15.15 4.10
CA ALA A 541 3.81 16.31 4.02
C ALA A 541 3.50 16.86 5.43
N LEU A 542 3.14 16.00 6.37
CA LEU A 542 2.84 16.40 7.75
C LEU A 542 4.05 16.96 8.50
N LEU A 543 5.25 16.46 8.20
CA LEU A 543 6.52 16.88 8.82
C LEU A 543 7.12 18.17 8.23
N ARG A 544 6.40 18.88 7.35
CA ARG A 544 6.82 20.25 6.97
C ARG A 544 6.60 21.18 8.15
N GLU A 545 7.55 22.08 8.40
CA GLU A 545 7.48 23.02 9.54
C GLU A 545 6.15 23.79 9.59
N GLU A 546 5.71 24.33 8.45
CA GLU A 546 4.42 25.00 8.30
C GLU A 546 3.20 24.15 8.70
N ASN A 547 3.27 22.83 8.47
CA ASN A 547 2.20 21.89 8.77
C ASN A 547 2.28 21.41 10.22
N ILE A 548 3.48 21.26 10.77
CA ILE A 548 3.71 20.98 12.20
C ILE A 548 3.07 22.10 13.03
N ASP A 549 3.35 23.35 12.70
CA ASP A 549 2.83 24.51 13.43
C ASP A 549 1.31 24.61 13.33
N GLN A 550 0.73 24.36 12.14
CA GLN A 550 -0.72 24.32 11.96
C GLN A 550 -1.38 23.21 12.79
N LEU A 551 -0.81 22.00 12.82
CA LEU A 551 -1.36 20.89 13.59
C LEU A 551 -1.29 21.17 15.10
N LEU A 552 -0.16 21.69 15.57
CA LEU A 552 0.03 21.93 17.00
C LEU A 552 -0.76 23.13 17.51
N SER A 553 -1.16 24.06 16.64
CA SER A 553 -2.06 25.17 17.00
C SER A 553 -3.46 24.73 17.44
N LEU A 554 -3.84 23.47 17.19
CA LEU A 554 -5.09 22.87 17.69
C LEU A 554 -5.06 22.52 19.19
N PHE A 555 -3.87 22.49 19.79
CA PHE A 555 -3.65 22.12 21.18
C PHE A 555 -3.15 23.32 21.98
N PRO A 556 -3.31 23.32 23.32
CA PRO A 556 -2.75 24.37 24.16
C PRO A 556 -1.24 24.51 23.98
N ASP A 557 -0.74 25.75 24.01
CA ASP A 557 0.71 26.02 24.02
C ASP A 557 1.26 25.74 25.43
N ASP A 558 1.81 24.55 25.62
CA ASP A 558 2.35 24.06 26.87
C ASP A 558 3.73 23.41 26.66
N ALA A 559 4.33 22.87 27.72
CA ALA A 559 5.63 22.20 27.60
C ALA A 559 5.56 20.93 26.71
N ASN A 560 4.43 20.24 26.69
CA ASN A 560 4.25 19.01 25.93
C ASN A 560 4.12 19.29 24.42
N SER A 561 3.30 20.27 24.03
CA SER A 561 3.15 20.67 22.62
C SER A 561 4.43 21.28 22.04
N ARG A 562 5.18 22.06 22.84
CA ARG A 562 6.52 22.54 22.43
C ARG A 562 7.53 21.41 22.30
N GLY A 563 7.54 20.44 23.22
CA GLY A 563 8.35 19.23 23.09
C GLY A 563 7.98 18.41 21.86
N MET A 564 6.68 18.27 21.57
CA MET A 564 6.18 17.59 20.38
C MET A 564 6.63 18.28 19.10
N ARG A 565 6.63 19.62 19.07
CA ARG A 565 7.19 20.39 17.95
C ARG A 565 8.64 20.01 17.67
N ASN A 566 9.48 19.99 18.71
CA ASN A 566 10.89 19.63 18.58
C ASN A 566 11.08 18.18 18.10
N LEU A 567 10.29 17.25 18.65
CA LEU A 567 10.28 15.85 18.21
C LEU A 567 9.92 15.73 16.72
N MET A 568 8.87 16.42 16.27
CA MET A 568 8.45 16.41 14.87
C MET A 568 9.51 17.03 13.95
N LEU A 569 10.18 18.10 14.36
CA LEU A 569 11.27 18.71 13.60
C LEU A 569 12.50 17.78 13.49
N ASP A 570 12.86 17.07 14.57
CA ASP A 570 13.93 16.06 14.51
C ASP A 570 13.58 14.96 13.51
N LEU A 571 12.33 14.47 13.50
CA LEU A 571 11.86 13.50 12.51
C LEU A 571 11.90 14.08 11.08
N ALA A 572 11.54 15.35 10.90
CA ALA A 572 11.58 16.02 9.60
C ALA A 572 13.02 16.11 9.05
N ASN A 573 13.97 16.47 9.92
CA ASN A 573 15.38 16.57 9.59
C ASN A 573 16.00 15.20 9.27
N LEU A 574 15.67 14.16 10.03
CA LEU A 574 16.08 12.79 9.72
C LEU A 574 15.49 12.30 8.40
N MET A 575 14.20 12.55 8.15
CA MET A 575 13.56 12.13 6.91
C MET A 575 14.12 12.84 5.68
N SER A 576 14.56 14.10 5.84
CA SER A 576 15.26 14.86 4.80
C SER A 576 16.69 14.34 4.58
N SER A 577 17.36 13.89 5.64
CA SER A 577 18.70 13.29 5.59
C SER A 577 18.71 11.91 4.95
N ALA A 578 17.57 11.20 4.92
CA ALA A 578 17.36 9.94 4.22
C ALA A 578 17.24 10.11 2.69
N ASN A 579 18.21 10.82 2.10
CA ASN A 579 18.29 11.10 0.67
C ASN A 579 19.40 10.29 -0.02
N ASN A 580 19.50 10.40 -1.35
CA ASN A 580 20.44 9.60 -2.16
C ASN A 580 21.89 10.10 -2.12
N GLU A 581 22.19 11.14 -1.36
CA GLU A 581 23.53 11.71 -1.29
C GLU A 581 24.48 10.82 -0.49
N VAL A 582 25.76 10.92 -0.84
CA VAL A 582 26.86 10.44 -0.01
C VAL A 582 27.10 11.47 1.09
N LYS A 583 27.22 11.00 2.33
CA LYS A 583 27.32 11.82 3.53
C LYS A 583 28.77 12.00 3.96
N SER A 584 29.18 13.26 4.14
CA SER A 584 30.47 13.61 4.74
C SER A 584 30.50 13.27 6.24
N ASP A 585 31.69 13.25 6.84
CA ASP A 585 31.81 13.00 8.29
C ASP A 585 31.06 14.06 9.12
N GLU A 586 31.08 15.33 8.70
CA GLU A 586 30.35 16.42 9.35
C GLU A 586 28.84 16.23 9.24
N GLN A 587 28.35 15.78 8.09
CA GLN A 587 26.92 15.47 7.89
C GLN A 587 26.50 14.27 8.75
N ILE A 588 27.35 13.25 8.90
CA ILE A 588 27.06 12.11 9.77
C ILE A 588 27.01 12.55 11.24
N GLU A 589 27.89 13.46 11.66
CA GLU A 589 27.86 14.04 13.01
C GLU A 589 26.62 14.88 13.29
N GLU A 590 26.17 15.66 12.29
CA GLU A 590 24.90 16.38 12.35
C GLU A 590 23.72 15.40 12.52
N ILE A 591 23.66 14.35 11.71
CA ILE A 591 22.63 13.31 11.83
C ILE A 591 22.68 12.67 13.22
N GLY A 592 23.87 12.36 13.75
CA GLY A 592 24.05 11.84 15.10
C GLY A 592 23.54 12.81 16.18
N ARG A 593 23.75 14.13 16.02
CA ARG A 593 23.21 15.17 16.92
C ARG A 593 21.68 15.19 16.88
N ILE A 594 21.08 15.12 15.70
CA ILE A 594 19.62 15.06 15.53
C ILE A 594 19.06 13.78 16.18
N VAL A 595 19.71 12.62 16.01
CA VAL A 595 19.30 11.36 16.67
C VAL A 595 19.35 11.50 18.20
N ARG A 596 20.39 12.11 18.76
CA ARG A 596 20.47 12.37 20.21
C ARG A 596 19.38 13.33 20.69
N SER A 597 19.10 14.40 19.93
CA SER A 597 17.98 15.32 20.20
C SER A 597 16.65 14.57 20.19
N LEU A 598 16.41 13.71 19.19
CA LEU A 598 15.20 12.90 19.09
C LEU A 598 15.00 12.01 20.33
N VAL A 599 16.07 11.38 20.83
CA VAL A 599 16.02 10.55 22.06
C VAL A 599 15.58 11.37 23.27
N VAL A 600 16.15 12.58 23.44
CA VAL A 600 15.78 13.49 24.54
C VAL A 600 14.32 13.92 24.40
N ASN A 601 13.92 14.41 23.23
CA ASN A 601 12.56 14.89 22.99
C ASN A 601 11.51 13.76 23.17
N ILE A 602 11.78 12.53 22.73
CA ILE A 602 10.88 11.38 22.96
C ILE A 602 10.74 11.05 24.45
N ARG A 603 11.82 11.17 25.23
CA ARG A 603 11.79 10.91 26.69
C ARG A 603 10.97 11.95 27.43
N GLU A 604 11.10 13.20 27.04
CA GLU A 604 10.38 14.32 27.65
C GLU A 604 8.88 14.28 27.31
N VAL A 605 8.55 14.09 26.03
CA VAL A 605 7.15 14.12 25.56
C VAL A 605 6.41 12.83 25.92
N HIS A 606 7.09 11.68 25.89
CA HIS A 606 6.46 10.36 26.04
C HIS A 606 7.14 9.42 27.04
N PRO A 607 7.40 9.81 28.30
CA PRO A 607 8.20 9.02 29.25
C PRO A 607 7.68 7.59 29.46
N ASN A 608 6.36 7.39 29.37
CA ASN A 608 5.70 6.12 29.62
C ASN A 608 5.38 5.32 28.34
N ALA A 609 5.71 5.85 27.15
CA ALA A 609 5.47 5.14 25.90
C ALA A 609 6.40 3.94 25.76
N GLY A 610 5.95 2.93 25.02
CA GLY A 610 6.75 1.72 24.81
C GLY A 610 7.88 1.94 23.83
N VAL A 611 9.03 1.31 24.06
CA VAL A 611 10.12 1.32 23.08
C VAL A 611 9.83 0.35 21.94
N ILE A 612 9.72 0.88 20.72
CA ILE A 612 9.54 0.06 19.51
C ILE A 612 10.90 -0.27 18.86
N PRO A 613 11.04 -1.44 18.19
CA PRO A 613 12.31 -1.83 17.55
C PRO A 613 12.83 -0.82 16.51
N LYS A 614 11.92 -0.16 15.78
CA LYS A 614 12.27 0.87 14.79
C LYS A 614 12.98 2.07 15.43
N LEU A 615 12.55 2.49 16.62
CA LEU A 615 13.19 3.56 17.38
C LEU A 615 14.59 3.15 17.83
N HIS A 616 14.75 1.94 18.38
CA HIS A 616 16.07 1.41 18.76
C HIS A 616 17.02 1.32 17.55
N ILE A 617 16.53 0.85 16.39
CA ILE A 617 17.35 0.77 15.17
C ILE A 617 17.87 2.16 14.75
N ILE A 618 17.00 3.17 14.74
CA ILE A 618 17.41 4.56 14.41
C ILE A 618 18.38 5.08 15.48
N ALA A 619 18.05 4.94 16.76
CA ALA A 619 18.80 5.54 17.85
C ALA A 619 20.20 4.93 18.05
N ALA A 620 20.33 3.60 17.90
CA ALA A 620 21.55 2.88 18.23
C ALA A 620 22.40 2.48 17.01
N HIS A 621 21.78 2.31 15.83
CA HIS A 621 22.45 1.69 14.68
C HIS A 621 22.56 2.59 13.45
N LEU A 622 21.85 3.74 13.38
CA LEU A 622 21.93 4.63 12.23
C LEU A 622 23.31 5.26 12.07
N GLU A 623 23.85 5.89 13.11
CA GLU A 623 25.16 6.56 13.03
C GLU A 623 26.29 5.56 12.67
N PRO A 624 26.43 4.39 13.33
CA PRO A 624 27.40 3.36 12.92
C PRO A 624 27.22 2.90 11.48
N TYR A 625 25.96 2.70 11.05
CA TYR A 625 25.66 2.32 9.67
C TYR A 625 26.13 3.39 8.68
N LEU A 626 25.92 4.68 8.97
CA LEU A 626 26.35 5.78 8.10
C LEU A 626 27.87 5.93 8.04
N ARG A 627 28.59 5.70 9.14
CA ARG A 627 30.06 5.71 9.13
C ARG A 627 30.64 4.63 8.21
N GLU A 628 30.02 3.45 8.20
CA GLU A 628 30.45 2.28 7.42
C GLU A 628 30.00 2.34 5.94
N ASN A 629 28.86 2.98 5.65
CA ASN A 629 28.21 2.93 4.33
C ASN A 629 28.11 4.28 3.62
N ARG A 630 28.36 5.39 4.32
CA ARG A 630 28.30 6.78 3.82
C ARG A 630 26.99 7.20 3.15
N SER A 631 25.94 6.39 3.11
CA SER A 631 24.65 6.76 2.54
C SER A 631 23.49 6.11 3.28
N TRP A 632 22.38 6.86 3.40
CA TRP A 632 21.14 6.35 3.96
C TRP A 632 20.09 6.03 2.89
N GLY A 633 19.85 6.96 1.96
CA GLY A 633 18.75 6.89 0.99
C GLY A 633 19.09 6.17 -0.32
N ARG A 634 20.37 6.13 -0.69
CA ARG A 634 20.83 5.57 -1.97
C ARG A 634 20.63 4.07 -2.10
N LEU A 635 20.72 3.37 -0.97
CA LEU A 635 20.51 1.93 -0.84
C LEU A 635 19.34 1.70 0.11
N THR A 636 18.11 1.87 -0.38
CA THR A 636 16.87 1.76 0.42
C THR A 636 15.82 0.84 -0.19
N GLU A 637 14.85 0.50 0.64
CA GLU A 637 13.63 -0.21 0.26
C GLU A 637 12.77 0.52 -0.80
N GLN A 638 12.92 1.84 -0.94
CA GLN A 638 12.06 2.66 -1.81
C GLN A 638 12.17 2.31 -3.29
N GLY A 639 13.37 1.96 -3.77
CA GLY A 639 13.57 1.53 -5.16
C GLY A 639 12.73 0.30 -5.49
N ILE A 640 12.67 -0.66 -4.55
CA ILE A 640 11.87 -1.88 -4.70
C ILE A 640 10.37 -1.56 -4.66
N GLU A 641 9.92 -0.70 -3.74
CA GLU A 641 8.51 -0.30 -3.64
C GLU A 641 8.00 0.36 -4.92
N SER A 642 8.84 1.18 -5.57
CA SER A 642 8.48 1.83 -6.84
C SER A 642 8.16 0.83 -7.96
N LEU A 643 8.84 -0.32 -7.96
CA LEU A 643 8.64 -1.38 -8.94
C LEU A 643 7.29 -2.09 -8.76
N HIS A 644 6.72 -2.11 -7.55
CA HIS A 644 5.38 -2.66 -7.33
C HIS A 644 4.31 -1.92 -8.15
N ALA A 645 4.40 -0.59 -8.26
CA ALA A 645 3.47 0.21 -9.05
C ALA A 645 3.59 -0.10 -10.56
N VAL A 646 4.82 -0.28 -11.04
CA VAL A 646 5.11 -0.71 -12.42
C VAL A 646 4.50 -2.10 -12.67
N PHE A 647 4.75 -3.06 -11.78
CA PHE A 647 4.23 -4.41 -11.88
C PHE A 647 2.70 -4.44 -11.95
N ASN A 648 2.01 -3.75 -11.03
CA ASN A 648 0.55 -3.69 -11.01
C ASN A 648 -0.03 -3.13 -12.32
N THR A 649 0.61 -2.09 -12.87
CA THR A 649 0.21 -1.50 -14.15
C THR A 649 0.39 -2.48 -15.31
N LEU A 650 1.50 -3.21 -15.32
CA LEU A 650 1.83 -4.14 -16.40
C LEU A 650 1.00 -5.41 -16.33
N MET A 651 0.74 -5.96 -15.15
CA MET A 651 -0.17 -7.08 -14.96
C MET A 651 -1.56 -6.75 -15.48
N GLY A 652 -2.11 -5.58 -15.18
CA GLY A 652 -3.41 -5.16 -15.71
C GLY A 652 -3.46 -5.01 -17.23
N ARG A 653 -2.33 -4.66 -17.87
CA ARG A 653 -2.26 -4.37 -19.33
C ARG A 653 -1.84 -5.55 -20.19
N PHE A 654 -0.99 -6.43 -19.67
CA PHE A 654 -0.31 -7.49 -20.44
C PHE A 654 -0.59 -8.90 -19.92
N ALA A 655 -1.30 -9.08 -18.80
CA ALA A 655 -1.72 -10.41 -18.40
C ALA A 655 -2.63 -11.00 -19.48
N SER A 656 -2.32 -12.21 -19.92
CA SER A 656 -3.23 -12.99 -20.76
C SER A 656 -4.51 -13.21 -19.98
N VAL A 657 -5.64 -12.64 -20.44
CA VAL A 657 -6.95 -13.03 -19.95
C VAL A 657 -7.13 -14.49 -20.35
N ILE A 658 -6.84 -15.41 -19.43
CA ILE A 658 -7.22 -16.81 -19.59
C ILE A 658 -8.75 -16.78 -19.62
N THR A 659 -9.33 -17.10 -20.79
CA THR A 659 -10.75 -17.38 -20.93
C THR A 659 -11.06 -18.61 -20.07
N VAL A 660 -11.30 -18.39 -18.78
CA VAL A 660 -11.84 -19.44 -17.93
C VAL A 660 -13.33 -19.49 -18.26
N SER A 661 -13.77 -20.58 -18.85
CA SER A 661 -15.17 -21.02 -18.95
C SER A 661 -15.80 -21.32 -17.57
N ARG A 662 -15.38 -20.62 -16.52
CA ARG A 662 -15.99 -20.62 -15.20
C ARG A 662 -16.33 -19.19 -14.87
N LYS A 663 -17.60 -18.99 -14.52
CA LYS A 663 -18.25 -17.74 -14.15
C LYS A 663 -17.28 -16.76 -13.47
N PRO A 664 -17.31 -15.47 -13.82
CA PRO A 664 -16.47 -14.48 -13.19
C PRO A 664 -16.85 -14.43 -11.71
N VAL A 665 -16.03 -15.04 -10.86
CA VAL A 665 -15.97 -14.60 -9.48
C VAL A 665 -15.32 -13.23 -9.57
N ARG A 666 -16.14 -12.18 -9.44
CA ARG A 666 -15.69 -10.82 -9.15
C ARG A 666 -14.62 -10.93 -8.05
N ALA A 667 -13.35 -10.83 -8.42
CA ALA A 667 -12.35 -10.38 -7.48
C ALA A 667 -12.74 -8.94 -7.16
N LEU A 668 -13.44 -8.76 -6.05
CA LEU A 668 -13.69 -7.46 -5.44
C LEU A 668 -12.34 -6.79 -5.23
N MET A 669 -11.94 -5.95 -6.18
CA MET A 669 -11.15 -4.77 -5.87
C MET A 669 -12.06 -3.88 -5.01
N PRO A 670 -11.68 -3.50 -3.78
CA PRO A 670 -12.29 -2.34 -3.16
C PRO A 670 -11.64 -1.10 -3.78
N CYS A 671 -12.17 -0.66 -4.93
CA CYS A 671 -12.33 0.78 -5.12
C CYS A 671 -13.53 1.19 -4.24
N GLY A 672 -13.40 2.32 -3.55
CA GLY A 672 -14.34 2.73 -2.51
C GLY A 672 -15.79 2.85 -3.01
N CYS A 673 -16.72 2.54 -2.11
CA CYS A 673 -18.16 2.90 -2.03
C CYS A 673 -18.92 1.75 -1.33
N GLY A 674 -19.49 1.98 -0.14
CA GLY A 674 -20.63 1.21 0.37
C GLY A 674 -20.39 0.17 1.49
N LEU A 675 -20.85 0.56 2.68
CA LEU A 675 -21.37 -0.19 3.83
C LEU A 675 -21.10 -1.70 4.07
N ALA A 676 -20.68 -1.93 5.33
CA ALA A 676 -21.08 -3.00 6.27
C ALA A 676 -20.80 -4.47 5.93
N ALA A 677 -19.77 -5.04 6.59
CA ALA A 677 -19.88 -6.25 7.43
C ALA A 677 -18.50 -6.71 7.96
N THR A 678 -18.25 -6.39 9.24
CA THR A 678 -17.77 -7.28 10.31
C THR A 678 -16.46 -8.11 10.21
N ARG A 679 -15.70 -7.92 11.30
CA ARG A 679 -14.82 -8.85 12.07
C ARG A 679 -13.32 -8.92 11.74
N ALA A 680 -12.58 -8.37 12.71
CA ALA A 680 -11.28 -8.77 13.27
C ALA A 680 -10.48 -9.83 12.51
N TYR A 681 -9.34 -9.43 11.95
CA TYR A 681 -8.25 -10.33 11.59
C TYR A 681 -6.94 -9.82 12.16
N THR A 682 -6.59 -10.38 13.33
CA THR A 682 -5.23 -10.54 13.78
C THR A 682 -4.66 -11.79 13.10
N GLY A 683 -3.43 -11.70 12.56
CA GLY A 683 -2.64 -12.88 12.23
C GLY A 683 -2.27 -13.07 10.76
N THR A 684 -0.95 -13.10 10.53
CA THR A 684 -0.25 -13.81 9.45
C THR A 684 -0.50 -13.35 8.00
N PHE A 685 0.08 -12.20 7.64
CA PHE A 685 0.52 -11.96 6.26
C PHE A 685 1.73 -12.87 5.95
N SER A 686 1.51 -13.92 5.16
CA SER A 686 2.55 -14.88 4.78
C SER A 686 3.60 -14.23 3.86
N SER A 687 4.86 -14.47 4.20
CA SER A 687 6.09 -14.05 3.49
C SER A 687 6.16 -14.49 2.02
N THR A 688 5.29 -15.42 1.61
CA THR A 688 5.31 -16.03 0.28
C THR A 688 4.91 -15.05 -0.83
N TRP A 689 4.00 -14.11 -0.60
CA TRP A 689 3.59 -13.14 -1.65
C TRP A 689 4.67 -12.10 -1.94
N ALA A 690 5.35 -11.60 -0.91
CA ALA A 690 6.45 -10.66 -1.06
C ALA A 690 7.63 -11.31 -1.80
N ILE A 691 7.99 -12.55 -1.43
CA ILE A 691 9.09 -13.30 -2.06
C ILE A 691 8.76 -13.65 -3.53
N THR A 692 7.51 -14.03 -3.84
CA THR A 692 7.11 -14.38 -5.22
C THR A 692 7.10 -13.16 -6.16
N ILE A 693 6.69 -11.99 -5.65
CA ILE A 693 6.71 -10.73 -6.41
C ILE A 693 8.17 -10.24 -6.60
N PHE A 694 9.05 -10.47 -5.63
CA PHE A 694 10.46 -10.06 -5.70
C PHE A 694 11.23 -10.76 -6.84
N PHE A 695 11.09 -12.08 -6.97
CA PHE A 695 11.78 -12.85 -8.02
C PHE A 695 11.29 -12.54 -9.45
N LEU A 696 10.02 -12.17 -9.64
CA LEU A 696 9.49 -11.77 -10.96
C LEU A 696 9.99 -10.38 -11.40
N THR A 697 10.24 -9.50 -10.43
CA THR A 697 10.46 -8.06 -10.65
C THR A 697 11.90 -7.75 -11.08
N VAL A 698 12.89 -8.41 -10.46
CA VAL A 698 14.30 -8.31 -10.88
C VAL A 698 14.54 -9.07 -12.18
N ALA A 699 13.75 -10.12 -12.44
CA ALA A 699 13.92 -10.98 -13.60
C ALA A 699 13.57 -10.34 -14.95
N ILE A 700 12.52 -9.52 -14.99
CA ILE A 700 11.96 -9.09 -16.28
C ILE A 700 12.31 -7.62 -16.61
N PHE A 701 12.60 -6.77 -15.62
CA PHE A 701 12.56 -5.31 -15.82
C PHE A 701 13.88 -4.55 -15.70
N GLY A 702 14.89 -5.12 -15.04
CA GLY A 702 16.22 -4.48 -14.97
C GLY A 702 16.79 -4.19 -16.35
N ASP A 703 16.60 -5.10 -17.31
CA ASP A 703 17.18 -4.97 -18.65
C ASP A 703 16.42 -4.03 -19.60
N TYR A 704 15.13 -3.78 -19.36
CA TYR A 704 14.36 -2.86 -20.21
C TYR A 704 14.48 -1.40 -19.78
N LEU A 705 14.85 -1.14 -18.52
CA LEU A 705 15.03 0.21 -17.98
C LEU A 705 16.46 0.74 -18.11
N ILE A 706 17.48 -0.13 -18.20
CA ILE A 706 18.87 0.30 -18.41
C ILE A 706 19.08 0.85 -19.84
N ASP A 707 18.25 0.45 -20.81
CA ASP A 707 18.21 1.01 -22.17
C ASP A 707 17.36 2.31 -22.28
N LEU A 708 16.82 2.83 -21.17
CA LEU A 708 15.81 3.92 -21.15
C LEU A 708 16.26 5.24 -20.50
N GLU A 709 17.55 5.39 -20.14
CA GLU A 709 18.19 6.69 -19.86
C GLU A 709 19.30 6.99 -20.87
#